data_AF-A0A349NAE5-F1
#
_entry.id   AF-A0A349NAE5-F1
#
_cell.length_a   1.000
_cell.length_b   1.000
_cell.length_c   1.000
_cell.angle_alpha   90.00
_cell.angle_beta   90.00
_cell.angle_gamma   90.00
#
_symmetry.space_group_name_H-M   'P 1'
#
loop_
_entity.id
_entity.type
_entity.pdbx_description
1 polymer ?
#
loop_
_entity_poly.entity_id
_entity_poly.type
_entity_poly.pdbx_seq_one_letter_code
_entity_poly.pdbx_strand_id
1 'polypeptide(L)'
;MKDFLIALGLIYSLFVPLEASDRYIPFNTQEPGREPLAPEEAAAAMQLPEGFSATLFAGEPDVRQPIAMKLDDRGRVWVAESYSYKEWEMKGEDRILVFEDSDNDGKFDSRKIFYEKATHLSGMVVGFGGVWICDSPNLEFIPDRDGDDVPDGPPEIVLDGFSTAAKHNFFNGLTWGLDGWLYGRHGITAASLVGKPGTPATKRIDISCGIWRLHPVTHEVEIVARGTTNPWGLDWNDMGEMFMTGNVNGHLWHVIPGAYYPRMHGQGSAAHVYERIPMTADHLHHEGEWTDRRQFRDNAEGLTNLLGGGHSHCGAMIYLGDNWPEKYRDTLFLSNTHGRRINNEILQRSGSGYVATHGNDFMIANHPWYKGVTQIYGPDGGAYLSDWTDFGECHDNDGVHRTSGRIYKVVYGDANRSGPVDLGMGSNLELASYQLHRNDYYVRHARRLLQERFHAEIDIEDARRELFRMLDSGEHAVDRQLRFMWALHSSGGVGEKRLTALLNHSDEHVRSWAIRLIGEDGYLTKNQFRKISDLARDGVSRLVRLYVASTLPRFSEDQQWVLAEELVTDFGYVSDQNLPYMIWYALLPLVESNPARALGLLSNCSDSQVYKNIVRRIASDFDLNADLMPRLVKEITATLDRGDRLQARAGVKGIAEALNGLKGIEAPANWELLASSLDAGVRAIAAELEKVFDQSVQMTERDWLSLLENQS
;
A
#
# COMPACT_ATOMS: atom_id res chain seq x y z
N MET A 1 44.41 68.79 22.05
CA MET A 1 45.47 67.77 22.31
C MET A 1 44.80 66.72 23.16
N LYS A 2 44.24 65.67 22.56
CA LYS A 2 44.86 64.50 21.94
C LYS A 2 44.62 63.30 22.87
N ASP A 3 43.79 62.39 22.36
CA ASP A 3 43.91 60.93 22.43
C ASP A 3 43.78 60.26 23.81
N PHE A 4 42.63 59.59 24.05
CA PHE A 4 42.53 58.12 24.08
C PHE A 4 41.08 57.70 24.38
N LEU A 5 40.37 57.27 23.33
CA LEU A 5 39.07 56.60 23.38
C LEU A 5 39.32 55.13 23.06
N ILE A 6 39.09 54.24 24.02
CA ILE A 6 39.14 52.79 23.81
C ILE A 6 37.83 52.37 23.15
N ALA A 7 37.93 51.93 21.90
CA ALA A 7 36.84 51.37 21.12
C ALA A 7 36.57 49.91 21.54
N LEU A 8 35.40 49.65 22.12
CA LEU A 8 34.79 48.32 22.17
C LEU A 8 34.02 48.14 20.85
N GLY A 9 34.67 47.50 19.88
CA GLY A 9 34.02 47.07 18.64
C GLY A 9 33.16 45.84 18.89
N LEU A 10 31.85 46.03 18.90
CA LEU A 10 30.86 44.98 18.70
C LEU A 10 31.04 44.41 17.28
N ILE A 11 31.65 43.23 17.19
CA ILE A 11 31.59 42.41 15.98
C ILE A 11 30.20 41.75 16.00
N TYR A 12 29.23 42.42 15.39
CA TYR A 12 28.04 41.74 14.89
C TYR A 12 28.47 40.96 13.65
N SER A 13 28.75 39.68 13.82
CA SER A 13 28.84 38.72 12.73
C SER A 13 27.45 38.60 12.12
N LEU A 14 27.18 39.37 11.06
CA LEU A 14 26.10 39.11 10.13
C LEU A 14 26.42 37.78 9.44
N PHE A 15 25.96 36.67 10.02
CA PHE A 15 25.74 35.44 9.26
C PHE A 15 24.57 35.72 8.33
N VAL A 16 24.88 36.22 7.14
CA VAL A 16 23.99 36.05 5.99
C VAL A 16 24.11 34.57 5.63
N PRO A 17 23.06 33.74 5.77
CA PRO A 17 23.12 32.39 5.23
C PRO A 17 23.44 32.52 3.75
N LEU A 18 24.50 31.85 3.31
CA LEU A 18 24.79 31.71 1.90
C LEU A 18 23.59 30.93 1.33
N GLU A 19 22.60 31.61 0.76
CA GLU A 19 21.63 30.93 -0.08
C GLU A 19 22.46 30.16 -1.11
N ALA A 20 22.36 28.82 -1.07
CA ALA A 20 22.94 27.99 -2.09
C ALA A 20 22.30 28.42 -3.41
N SER A 21 22.98 29.30 -4.14
CA SER A 21 22.51 29.77 -5.44
C SER A 21 22.30 28.53 -6.28
N ASP A 22 21.07 28.30 -6.75
CA ASP A 22 20.74 27.14 -7.56
C ASP A 22 21.50 27.22 -8.89
N ARG A 23 22.65 26.53 -8.96
CA ARG A 23 23.56 26.56 -10.11
C ARG A 23 23.30 25.43 -11.10
N TYR A 24 22.39 24.52 -10.78
CA TYR A 24 22.09 23.38 -11.63
C TYR A 24 21.10 23.79 -12.72
N ILE A 25 21.53 23.61 -13.96
CA ILE A 25 20.73 23.86 -15.15
C ILE A 25 20.57 22.52 -15.85
N PRO A 26 19.42 21.83 -15.67
CA PRO A 26 19.22 20.55 -16.31
C PRO A 26 19.04 20.71 -17.82
N PHE A 27 19.44 19.68 -18.57
CA PHE A 27 19.36 19.67 -20.03
C PHE A 27 18.04 19.04 -20.51
N ASN A 28 17.24 19.80 -21.26
CA ASN A 28 16.04 19.28 -21.91
C ASN A 28 16.40 18.52 -23.19
N THR A 29 15.83 17.32 -23.36
CA THR A 29 16.00 16.49 -24.57
C THR A 29 14.76 16.43 -25.46
N GLN A 30 13.66 17.05 -25.03
CA GLN A 30 12.42 17.18 -25.81
C GLN A 30 12.64 17.99 -27.11
N GLU A 31 11.97 17.62 -28.19
CA GLU A 31 12.11 18.29 -29.49
C GLU A 31 11.80 19.80 -29.42
N PRO A 32 12.67 20.68 -29.98
CA PRO A 32 12.44 22.12 -30.01
C PRO A 32 11.21 22.50 -30.83
N GLY A 33 10.26 23.24 -30.25
CA GLY A 33 9.08 23.77 -30.96
C GLY A 33 7.71 23.38 -30.39
N ARG A 34 7.68 22.56 -29.34
CA ARG A 34 6.51 22.40 -28.47
C ARG A 34 6.97 22.69 -27.05
N GLU A 35 6.47 23.79 -26.48
CA GLU A 35 6.73 24.17 -25.08
C GLU A 35 5.48 23.89 -24.23
N PRO A 36 5.64 23.57 -22.94
CA PRO A 36 4.50 23.51 -22.03
C PRO A 36 3.91 24.92 -21.82
N LEU A 37 2.64 24.98 -21.37
CA LEU A 37 2.02 26.24 -20.93
C LEU A 37 2.84 26.89 -19.82
N ALA A 38 2.82 28.21 -19.65
CA ALA A 38 3.40 28.79 -18.44
C ALA A 38 2.68 28.25 -17.17
N PRO A 39 3.34 28.15 -16.00
CA PRO A 39 2.74 27.61 -14.78
C PRO A 39 1.36 28.20 -14.42
N GLU A 40 1.22 29.53 -14.48
CA GLU A 40 -0.04 30.22 -14.20
C GLU A 40 -1.12 29.94 -15.26
N GLU A 41 -0.72 29.81 -16.52
CA GLU A 41 -1.63 29.46 -17.62
C GLU A 41 -2.13 28.02 -17.49
N ALA A 42 -1.27 27.10 -17.04
CA ALA A 42 -1.64 25.72 -16.79
C ALA A 42 -2.65 25.61 -15.63
N ALA A 43 -2.44 26.34 -14.53
CA ALA A 43 -3.41 26.43 -13.44
C ALA A 43 -4.75 26.99 -13.93
N ALA A 44 -4.72 28.07 -14.73
CA ALA A 44 -5.92 28.70 -15.27
C ALA A 44 -6.67 27.83 -16.30
N ALA A 45 -5.97 26.89 -16.97
CA ALA A 45 -6.59 25.97 -17.91
C ALA A 45 -7.40 24.86 -17.22
N MET A 46 -7.12 24.56 -15.94
CA MET A 46 -7.78 23.47 -15.23
C MET A 46 -9.29 23.67 -15.15
N GLN A 47 -10.03 22.61 -15.48
CA GLN A 47 -11.46 22.52 -15.22
C GLN A 47 -11.68 21.78 -13.90
N LEU A 48 -12.42 22.41 -13.00
CA LEU A 48 -12.77 21.90 -11.68
C LEU A 48 -14.30 21.96 -11.45
N PRO A 49 -14.84 21.19 -10.49
CA PRO A 49 -16.21 21.31 -10.04
C PRO A 49 -16.53 22.72 -9.53
N GLU A 50 -17.80 23.09 -9.59
CA GLU A 50 -18.28 24.38 -9.10
C GLU A 50 -17.88 24.62 -7.64
N GLY A 51 -17.40 25.83 -7.37
CA GLY A 51 -16.94 26.27 -6.05
C GLY A 51 -15.48 25.97 -5.73
N PHE A 52 -14.76 25.25 -6.59
CA PHE A 52 -13.32 25.04 -6.44
C PHE A 52 -12.49 26.05 -7.23
N SER A 53 -11.30 26.33 -6.74
CA SER A 53 -10.25 27.05 -7.46
C SER A 53 -8.91 26.34 -7.32
N ALA A 54 -8.15 26.26 -8.42
CA ALA A 54 -6.74 25.92 -8.42
C ALA A 54 -5.90 27.18 -8.64
N THR A 55 -4.90 27.40 -7.79
CA THR A 55 -3.89 28.44 -7.95
C THR A 55 -2.51 27.81 -8.03
N LEU A 56 -1.56 28.51 -8.67
CA LEU A 56 -0.16 28.08 -8.66
C LEU A 56 0.43 28.32 -7.27
N PHE A 57 0.84 27.25 -6.61
CA PHE A 57 1.60 27.33 -5.36
C PHE A 57 3.06 27.61 -5.67
N ALA A 58 3.70 26.72 -6.45
CA ALA A 58 5.08 26.83 -6.94
C ALA A 58 5.18 26.29 -8.38
N GLY A 59 6.06 26.84 -9.21
CA GLY A 59 6.25 26.39 -10.60
C GLY A 59 7.70 26.57 -11.07
N GLU A 60 8.02 26.15 -12.29
CA GLU A 60 9.34 26.44 -12.86
C GLU A 60 9.64 27.96 -12.85
N PRO A 61 10.88 28.39 -12.49
CA PRO A 61 12.07 27.58 -12.27
C PRO A 61 12.26 27.07 -10.82
N ASP A 62 11.35 27.38 -9.89
CA ASP A 62 11.50 27.13 -8.45
C ASP A 62 11.34 25.66 -8.06
N VAL A 63 10.54 24.91 -8.82
CA VAL A 63 10.38 23.45 -8.71
C VAL A 63 10.43 22.80 -10.09
N ARG A 64 11.07 21.63 -10.18
CA ARG A 64 11.32 20.89 -11.43
C ARG A 64 11.25 19.39 -11.15
N GLN A 65 10.57 18.65 -12.03
CA GLN A 65 10.34 17.20 -11.95
C GLN A 65 9.96 16.72 -10.53
N PRO A 66 8.92 17.31 -9.87
CA PRO A 66 8.49 16.88 -8.55
C PRO A 66 7.91 15.45 -8.58
N ILE A 67 8.64 14.49 -8.02
CA ILE A 67 8.25 13.07 -7.96
C ILE A 67 7.54 12.66 -6.68
N ALA A 68 7.68 13.43 -5.61
CA ALA A 68 6.99 13.21 -4.35
C ALA A 68 6.83 14.52 -3.59
N MET A 69 5.70 14.65 -2.89
CA MET A 69 5.46 15.73 -1.94
C MET A 69 5.01 15.20 -0.58
N LYS A 70 5.41 15.89 0.48
CA LYS A 70 4.94 15.69 1.86
C LYS A 70 4.83 17.03 2.58
N LEU A 71 4.05 17.06 3.66
CA LEU A 71 4.01 18.19 4.58
C LEU A 71 4.75 17.82 5.85
N ASP A 72 5.37 18.80 6.50
CA ASP A 72 5.94 18.65 7.83
C ASP A 72 4.99 19.15 8.92
N ASP A 73 5.43 19.15 10.18
CA ASP A 73 4.67 19.61 11.36
C ASP A 73 4.37 21.10 11.38
N ARG A 74 4.96 21.85 10.45
CA ARG A 74 4.75 23.29 10.26
C ARG A 74 3.86 23.63 9.06
N GLY A 75 3.41 22.61 8.32
CA GLY A 75 2.60 22.79 7.11
C GLY A 75 3.42 23.21 5.89
N ARG A 76 4.75 23.11 5.94
CA ARG A 76 5.62 23.42 4.80
C ARG A 76 5.60 22.27 3.80
N VAL A 77 5.66 22.58 2.51
CA VAL A 77 5.66 21.58 1.43
C VAL A 77 7.09 21.15 1.15
N TRP A 78 7.38 19.88 1.41
CA TRP A 78 8.65 19.26 1.08
C TRP A 78 8.53 18.46 -0.21
N VAL A 79 9.52 18.61 -1.11
CA VAL A 79 9.46 18.11 -2.48
C VAL A 79 10.73 17.34 -2.84
N ALA A 80 10.57 16.15 -3.41
CA ALA A 80 11.65 15.43 -4.07
C ALA A 80 11.68 15.78 -5.58
N GLU A 81 12.80 16.30 -6.05
CA GLU A 81 13.09 16.50 -7.49
C GLU A 81 13.96 15.35 -8.00
N SER A 82 13.54 14.69 -9.09
CA SER A 82 14.32 13.62 -9.72
C SER A 82 14.80 14.03 -11.11
N TYR A 83 16.08 14.39 -11.20
CA TYR A 83 16.79 14.59 -12.47
C TYR A 83 17.39 13.28 -13.00
N SER A 84 17.49 12.26 -12.15
CA SER A 84 17.86 10.89 -12.54
C SER A 84 16.79 10.21 -13.41
N TYR A 85 15.54 10.68 -13.41
CA TYR A 85 14.44 10.09 -14.19
C TYR A 85 14.79 9.88 -15.69
N LYS A 86 14.31 8.74 -16.23
CA LYS A 86 14.61 8.09 -17.54
C LYS A 86 16.06 7.65 -17.77
N GLU A 87 17.06 8.40 -17.32
CA GLU A 87 18.48 8.06 -17.50
C GLU A 87 18.95 7.03 -16.47
N TRP A 88 18.51 7.18 -15.22
CA TRP A 88 18.85 6.34 -14.07
C TRP A 88 20.37 6.24 -13.88
N GLU A 89 21.07 7.37 -14.10
CA GLU A 89 22.50 7.52 -13.86
C GLU A 89 22.71 8.16 -12.47
N MET A 90 23.66 7.62 -11.69
CA MET A 90 23.95 8.11 -10.33
C MET A 90 24.82 9.36 -10.34
N LYS A 91 24.28 10.48 -10.82
CA LYS A 91 25.02 11.75 -10.96
C LYS A 91 25.09 12.57 -9.66
N GLY A 92 24.22 12.28 -8.70
CA GLY A 92 24.15 13.04 -7.44
C GLY A 92 23.52 14.41 -7.64
N GLU A 93 22.48 14.49 -8.48
CA GLU A 93 21.82 15.73 -8.88
C GLU A 93 20.40 15.86 -8.34
N ASP A 94 19.79 14.77 -7.85
CA ASP A 94 18.43 14.77 -7.29
C ASP A 94 18.39 15.55 -5.97
N ARG A 95 17.24 16.18 -5.69
CA ARG A 95 17.12 17.18 -4.62
C ARG A 95 15.92 17.00 -3.73
N ILE A 96 16.04 17.55 -2.52
CA ILE A 96 14.96 17.76 -1.57
C ILE A 96 14.84 19.26 -1.33
N LEU A 97 13.65 19.80 -1.61
CA LEU A 97 13.31 21.20 -1.42
C LEU A 97 12.30 21.39 -0.29
N VAL A 98 12.31 22.57 0.32
CA VAL A 98 11.32 23.01 1.32
C VAL A 98 10.69 24.31 0.85
N PHE A 99 9.36 24.36 0.79
CA PHE A 99 8.58 25.54 0.47
C PHE A 99 7.72 25.94 1.67
N GLU A 100 7.78 27.21 2.05
CA GLU A 100 7.00 27.77 3.14
C GLU A 100 6.08 28.88 2.62
N ASP A 101 4.80 28.76 2.98
CA ASP A 101 3.74 29.75 2.79
C ASP A 101 3.42 30.30 4.19
N SER A 102 4.00 31.46 4.50
CA SER A 102 4.02 32.03 5.85
C SER A 102 2.74 32.80 6.17
N ASP A 103 2.02 33.29 5.16
CA ASP A 103 0.76 34.01 5.30
C ASP A 103 -0.49 33.17 4.96
N ASN A 104 -0.28 31.93 4.50
CA ASN A 104 -1.29 30.94 4.10
C ASN A 104 -2.23 31.46 3.01
N ASP A 105 -1.69 32.20 2.03
CA ASP A 105 -2.46 32.66 0.87
C ASP A 105 -2.55 31.62 -0.26
N GLY A 106 -1.87 30.48 -0.12
CA GLY A 106 -1.81 29.42 -1.10
C GLY A 106 -0.67 29.56 -2.11
N LYS A 107 0.32 30.42 -1.82
CA LYS A 107 1.55 30.61 -2.59
C LYS A 107 2.77 30.53 -1.65
N PHE A 108 3.88 29.96 -2.12
CA PHE A 108 5.09 29.97 -1.29
C PHE A 108 5.70 31.38 -1.21
N ASP A 109 6.23 31.71 -0.03
CA ASP A 109 6.99 32.93 0.25
C ASP A 109 8.51 32.68 0.22
N SER A 110 8.93 31.48 0.63
CA SER A 110 10.34 31.12 0.67
C SER A 110 10.59 29.68 0.25
N ARG A 111 11.80 29.44 -0.26
CA ARG A 111 12.29 28.14 -0.75
C ARG A 111 13.68 27.87 -0.18
N LYS A 112 13.93 26.64 0.24
CA LYS A 112 15.26 26.13 0.60
C LYS A 112 15.59 24.85 -0.16
N ILE A 113 16.88 24.64 -0.43
CA ILE A 113 17.40 23.33 -0.82
C ILE A 113 17.90 22.67 0.46
N PHE A 114 17.23 21.61 0.90
CA PHE A 114 17.63 20.85 2.08
C PHE A 114 18.78 19.87 1.75
N TYR A 115 18.66 19.16 0.62
CA TYR A 115 19.65 18.19 0.17
C TYR A 115 19.71 18.17 -1.36
N GLU A 116 20.91 18.02 -1.96
CA GLU A 116 21.09 18.07 -3.42
C GLU A 116 22.14 17.08 -3.95
N LYS A 117 22.33 15.97 -3.25
CA LYS A 117 23.31 14.92 -3.62
C LYS A 117 22.68 13.55 -3.80
N ALA A 118 21.35 13.47 -3.93
CA ALA A 118 20.66 12.20 -4.14
C ALA A 118 20.85 11.72 -5.59
N THR A 119 20.70 10.42 -5.83
CA THR A 119 21.10 9.81 -7.11
C THR A 119 19.99 9.09 -7.88
N HIS A 120 19.04 8.49 -7.17
CA HIS A 120 17.91 7.68 -7.66
C HIS A 120 16.71 7.93 -6.75
N LEU A 121 16.35 9.19 -6.58
CA LEU A 121 15.31 9.60 -5.65
C LEU A 121 13.93 9.18 -6.20
N SER A 122 13.21 8.37 -5.42
CA SER A 122 11.89 7.84 -5.80
C SER A 122 10.80 8.04 -4.73
N GLY A 123 11.14 8.70 -3.63
CA GLY A 123 10.23 8.95 -2.53
C GLY A 123 10.91 9.59 -1.33
N MET A 124 10.12 10.26 -0.50
CA MET A 124 10.58 10.85 0.75
C MET A 124 9.45 10.97 1.79
N VAL A 125 9.82 11.07 3.06
CA VAL A 125 8.94 11.55 4.14
C VAL A 125 9.73 12.21 5.27
N VAL A 126 9.15 13.24 5.89
CA VAL A 126 9.73 13.96 7.04
C VAL A 126 9.25 13.32 8.34
N GLY A 127 10.14 13.17 9.32
CA GLY A 127 9.82 12.68 10.66
C GLY A 127 11.02 12.04 11.35
N PHE A 128 10.90 11.84 12.65
CA PHE A 128 11.94 11.31 13.54
C PHE A 128 13.23 12.15 13.53
N GLY A 129 13.08 13.48 13.45
CA GLY A 129 14.21 14.43 13.46
C GLY A 129 15.05 14.41 12.19
N GLY A 130 14.41 14.26 11.03
CA GLY A 130 15.08 14.24 9.73
C GLY A 130 14.16 13.85 8.57
N VAL A 131 14.80 13.45 7.46
CA VAL A 131 14.12 13.08 6.21
C VAL A 131 14.52 11.68 5.78
N TRP A 132 13.54 10.81 5.61
CA TRP A 132 13.70 9.47 5.05
C TRP A 132 13.57 9.53 3.53
N ILE A 133 14.50 8.92 2.80
CA ILE A 133 14.49 8.93 1.33
C ILE A 133 14.67 7.55 0.71
N CYS A 134 13.96 7.35 -0.40
CA CYS A 134 14.20 6.24 -1.32
C CYS A 134 15.29 6.68 -2.32
N ASP A 135 16.56 6.38 -2.05
CA ASP A 135 17.69 6.69 -2.95
C ASP A 135 18.39 5.39 -3.35
N SER A 136 17.85 4.70 -4.37
CA SER A 136 18.28 3.34 -4.70
C SER A 136 19.79 3.27 -5.02
N PRO A 137 20.54 2.32 -4.44
CA PRO A 137 20.10 1.05 -3.88
C PRO A 137 19.72 1.05 -2.38
N ASN A 138 19.56 2.23 -1.77
CA ASN A 138 19.40 2.39 -0.33
C ASN A 138 18.05 3.01 0.06
N LEU A 139 17.57 2.64 1.25
CA LEU A 139 16.72 3.50 2.07
C LEU A 139 17.64 4.26 3.01
N GLU A 140 17.61 5.59 2.97
CA GLU A 140 18.49 6.46 3.74
C GLU A 140 17.70 7.38 4.67
N PHE A 141 18.32 7.78 5.77
CA PHE A 141 17.82 8.81 6.69
C PHE A 141 18.81 9.98 6.75
N ILE A 142 18.35 11.19 6.44
CA ILE A 142 19.14 12.41 6.53
C ILE A 142 18.76 13.12 7.85
N PRO A 143 19.66 13.17 8.84
CA PRO A 143 19.36 13.77 10.14
C PRO A 143 19.24 15.30 10.06
N ASP A 144 18.26 15.84 10.77
CA ASP A 144 18.00 17.26 11.05
C ASP A 144 17.41 17.33 12.47
N ARG A 145 18.23 16.98 13.44
CA ARG A 145 17.83 16.78 14.84
C ARG A 145 17.72 18.11 15.59
N ASP A 146 18.39 19.16 15.11
CA ASP A 146 18.26 20.51 15.66
C ASP A 146 17.16 21.35 14.98
N GLY A 147 16.63 20.90 13.83
CA GLY A 147 15.46 21.46 13.17
C GLY A 147 15.75 22.78 12.46
N ASP A 148 17.00 23.02 12.05
CA ASP A 148 17.40 24.25 11.35
C ASP A 148 17.22 24.20 9.82
N ASP A 149 16.70 23.07 9.31
CA ASP A 149 16.56 22.73 7.89
C ASP A 149 17.91 22.59 7.16
N VAL A 150 18.97 22.19 7.88
CA VAL A 150 20.27 21.83 7.32
C VAL A 150 20.62 20.41 7.77
N PRO A 151 21.07 19.53 6.87
CA PRO A 151 21.49 18.19 7.27
C PRO A 151 22.60 18.23 8.34
N ASP A 152 22.38 17.59 9.48
CA ASP A 152 23.35 17.46 10.58
C ASP A 152 24.61 16.68 10.16
N GLY A 153 24.50 15.89 9.10
CA GLY A 153 25.52 14.96 8.65
C GLY A 153 25.19 14.29 7.31
N PRO A 154 26.06 13.36 6.87
CA PRO A 154 25.78 12.56 5.68
C PRO A 154 24.56 11.64 5.91
N PRO A 155 23.85 11.24 4.84
CA PRO A 155 22.77 10.27 4.94
C PRO A 155 23.21 8.97 5.62
N GLU A 156 22.39 8.47 6.54
CA GLU A 156 22.54 7.19 7.23
C GLU A 156 21.85 6.09 6.41
N ILE A 157 22.58 5.06 5.97
CA ILE A 157 21.99 3.93 5.23
C ILE A 157 21.24 3.03 6.22
N VAL A 158 19.91 2.99 6.11
CA VAL A 158 19.04 2.18 6.97
C VAL A 158 18.87 0.78 6.41
N LEU A 159 18.58 0.68 5.11
CA LEU A 159 18.52 -0.58 4.36
C LEU A 159 19.28 -0.44 3.04
N ASP A 160 19.89 -1.54 2.59
CA ASP A 160 20.54 -1.65 1.28
C ASP A 160 20.01 -2.85 0.48
N GLY A 161 20.32 -2.91 -0.81
CA GLY A 161 19.99 -4.04 -1.69
C GLY A 161 18.73 -3.86 -2.54
N PHE A 162 18.19 -2.64 -2.60
CA PHE A 162 17.20 -2.28 -3.62
C PHE A 162 17.85 -2.27 -5.00
N SER A 163 17.17 -2.87 -5.99
CA SER A 163 17.73 -3.04 -7.33
C SER A 163 17.70 -1.75 -8.14
N THR A 164 18.85 -1.38 -8.70
CA THR A 164 18.99 -0.28 -9.65
C THR A 164 18.72 -0.71 -11.10
N ALA A 165 18.49 -2.01 -11.34
CA ALA A 165 18.15 -2.53 -12.67
C ALA A 165 16.69 -2.26 -13.07
N ALA A 166 15.84 -1.88 -12.11
CA ALA A 166 14.39 -1.78 -12.29
C ALA A 166 13.90 -0.52 -13.04
N LYS A 167 14.79 0.41 -13.39
CA LYS A 167 14.49 1.70 -14.03
C LYS A 167 13.35 2.44 -13.31
N HIS A 168 12.11 2.34 -13.77
CA HIS A 168 10.95 3.10 -13.26
C HIS A 168 9.92 2.30 -12.46
N ASN A 169 9.99 0.96 -12.39
CA ASN A 169 9.07 0.16 -11.54
C ASN A 169 9.82 -0.48 -10.38
N PHE A 170 10.21 0.34 -9.42
CA PHE A 170 11.13 -0.04 -8.34
C PHE A 170 10.64 0.47 -6.98
N PHE A 171 11.51 0.37 -5.97
CA PHE A 171 11.31 0.92 -4.64
C PHE A 171 10.89 2.39 -4.73
N ASN A 172 9.72 2.76 -4.20
CA ASN A 172 9.21 4.13 -4.25
C ASN A 172 8.25 4.49 -3.10
N GLY A 173 8.11 5.81 -2.94
CA GLY A 173 7.22 6.58 -2.07
C GLY A 173 6.96 6.06 -0.66
N LEU A 174 7.36 6.90 0.29
CA LEU A 174 7.21 6.65 1.72
C LEU A 174 5.96 7.33 2.28
N THR A 175 5.36 6.70 3.28
CA THR A 175 4.29 7.32 4.09
C THR A 175 4.28 6.74 5.49
N TRP A 176 3.92 7.54 6.49
CA TRP A 176 3.71 7.06 7.85
C TRP A 176 2.38 6.30 7.92
N GLY A 177 2.43 5.08 8.44
CA GLY A 177 1.26 4.26 8.73
C GLY A 177 0.55 4.70 10.00
N LEU A 178 -0.71 4.33 10.12
CA LEU A 178 -1.52 4.68 11.29
C LEU A 178 -1.01 4.03 12.58
N ASP A 179 -0.31 2.92 12.46
CA ASP A 179 0.33 2.12 13.52
C ASP A 179 1.73 2.65 13.94
N GLY A 180 2.25 3.69 13.27
CA GLY A 180 3.56 4.26 13.55
C GLY A 180 4.72 3.62 12.79
N TRP A 181 4.46 2.73 11.83
CA TRP A 181 5.50 2.18 10.95
C TRP A 181 5.67 3.05 9.69
N LEU A 182 6.86 2.99 9.07
CA LEU A 182 7.14 3.60 7.78
C LEU A 182 6.76 2.63 6.66
N TYR A 183 5.87 3.03 5.75
CA TYR A 183 5.42 2.19 4.64
C TYR A 183 6.08 2.61 3.32
N GLY A 184 6.44 1.62 2.50
CA GLY A 184 7.00 1.81 1.17
C GLY A 184 6.42 0.83 0.15
N ARG A 185 6.67 1.10 -1.13
CA ARG A 185 6.18 0.26 -2.24
C ARG A 185 7.32 -0.24 -3.09
N HIS A 186 7.06 -1.30 -3.86
CA HIS A 186 8.00 -1.84 -4.82
C HIS A 186 7.30 -2.37 -6.07
N GLY A 187 7.83 -2.04 -7.26
CA GLY A 187 7.32 -2.51 -8.56
C GLY A 187 7.84 -3.89 -9.01
N ILE A 188 7.60 -4.24 -10.28
CA ILE A 188 7.85 -5.58 -10.85
C ILE A 188 9.18 -5.78 -11.58
N THR A 189 9.84 -4.71 -12.05
CA THR A 189 10.85 -4.84 -13.11
C THR A 189 12.09 -5.63 -12.68
N ALA A 190 12.55 -5.47 -11.44
CA ALA A 190 13.65 -6.27 -10.92
C ALA A 190 13.43 -6.61 -9.46
N ALA A 191 13.87 -7.79 -9.05
CA ALA A 191 13.77 -8.20 -7.66
C ALA A 191 14.79 -7.45 -6.78
N SER A 192 14.42 -7.17 -5.53
CA SER A 192 15.28 -6.53 -4.53
C SER A 192 15.46 -7.44 -3.34
N LEU A 193 16.72 -7.73 -2.99
CA LEU A 193 17.10 -8.52 -1.83
C LEU A 193 17.63 -7.57 -0.76
N VAL A 194 16.74 -7.19 0.16
CA VAL A 194 16.94 -6.05 1.05
C VAL A 194 17.32 -6.51 2.45
N GLY A 195 18.17 -5.73 3.12
CA GLY A 195 18.50 -5.91 4.52
C GLY A 195 19.20 -4.69 5.09
N LYS A 196 19.50 -4.71 6.40
CA LYS A 196 20.41 -3.72 6.99
C LYS A 196 21.81 -3.89 6.38
N PRO A 197 22.63 -2.82 6.30
CA PRO A 197 24.01 -2.93 5.85
C PRO A 197 24.76 -4.09 6.52
N GLY A 198 25.42 -4.91 5.72
CA GLY A 198 26.13 -6.12 6.18
C GLY A 198 25.27 -7.38 6.35
N THR A 199 23.97 -7.34 6.06
CA THR A 199 23.11 -8.54 6.07
C THR A 199 23.60 -9.57 5.04
N PRO A 200 23.86 -10.83 5.43
CA PRO A 200 24.25 -11.89 4.50
C PRO A 200 23.20 -12.13 3.42
N ALA A 201 23.62 -12.49 2.21
CA ALA A 201 22.73 -12.71 1.07
C ALA A 201 21.57 -13.69 1.37
N THR A 202 21.84 -14.74 2.14
CA THR A 202 20.85 -15.76 2.53
C THR A 202 19.82 -15.29 3.57
N LYS A 203 20.02 -14.12 4.18
CA LYS A 203 19.13 -13.52 5.18
C LYS A 203 18.41 -12.27 4.66
N ARG A 204 18.65 -11.88 3.41
CA ARG A 204 17.98 -10.73 2.79
C ARG A 204 16.55 -11.09 2.42
N ILE A 205 15.67 -10.11 2.57
CA ILE A 205 14.24 -10.24 2.31
C ILE A 205 13.97 -9.87 0.85
N ASP A 206 13.24 -10.72 0.15
CA ASP A 206 12.72 -10.40 -1.18
C ASP A 206 11.56 -9.40 -1.09
N ILE A 207 11.87 -8.12 -1.34
CA ILE A 207 10.93 -7.02 -1.45
C ILE A 207 10.64 -6.75 -2.93
N SER A 208 9.88 -7.65 -3.55
CA SER A 208 9.45 -7.51 -4.95
C SER A 208 7.94 -7.48 -5.04
N CYS A 209 7.40 -6.48 -5.76
CA CYS A 209 5.97 -6.28 -6.00
C CYS A 209 5.11 -6.19 -4.74
N GLY A 210 4.68 -4.98 -4.39
CA GLY A 210 3.65 -4.78 -3.36
C GLY A 210 4.08 -3.76 -2.31
N ILE A 211 3.63 -3.99 -1.08
CA ILE A 211 3.74 -3.06 0.05
C ILE A 211 4.62 -3.70 1.13
N TRP A 212 5.54 -2.92 1.68
CA TRP A 212 6.38 -3.29 2.80
C TRP A 212 6.38 -2.18 3.86
N ARG A 213 6.81 -2.52 5.07
CA ARG A 213 6.95 -1.54 6.15
C ARG A 213 8.24 -1.74 6.94
N LEU A 214 8.73 -0.66 7.53
CA LEU A 214 9.88 -0.62 8.44
C LEU A 214 9.50 0.08 9.74
N HIS A 215 9.82 -0.51 10.88
CA HIS A 215 9.66 0.16 12.17
C HIS A 215 10.77 1.22 12.34
N PRO A 216 10.44 2.50 12.55
CA PRO A 216 11.39 3.62 12.43
C PRO A 216 12.52 3.63 13.46
N VAL A 217 12.37 2.90 14.58
CA VAL A 217 13.38 2.87 15.66
C VAL A 217 14.14 1.54 15.71
N THR A 218 13.46 0.41 15.53
CA THR A 218 14.09 -0.92 15.57
C THR A 218 14.66 -1.34 14.21
N HIS A 219 14.21 -0.66 13.13
CA HIS A 219 14.52 -0.98 11.74
C HIS A 219 14.16 -2.44 11.37
N GLU A 220 13.14 -3.01 12.03
CA GLU A 220 12.54 -4.27 11.62
C GLU A 220 11.75 -4.06 10.34
N VAL A 221 11.82 -5.03 9.41
CA VAL A 221 11.23 -4.94 8.08
C VAL A 221 10.24 -6.07 7.88
N GLU A 222 9.06 -5.74 7.36
CA GLU A 222 8.02 -6.70 7.04
C GLU A 222 7.45 -6.47 5.64
N ILE A 223 7.11 -7.57 4.97
CA ILE A 223 6.28 -7.52 3.77
C ILE A 223 4.82 -7.49 4.22
N VAL A 224 4.10 -6.45 3.83
CA VAL A 224 2.70 -6.26 4.18
C VAL A 224 1.83 -7.04 3.20
N ALA A 225 2.03 -6.87 1.90
CA ALA A 225 1.30 -7.60 0.88
C ALA A 225 2.14 -7.72 -0.40
N ARG A 226 1.86 -8.76 -1.20
CA ARG A 226 2.61 -9.06 -2.43
C ARG A 226 1.73 -8.94 -3.66
N GLY A 227 2.33 -8.57 -4.79
CA GLY A 227 1.64 -8.51 -6.08
C GLY A 227 1.54 -7.10 -6.64
N THR A 228 0.60 -6.88 -7.57
CA THR A 228 0.53 -5.72 -8.46
C THR A 228 1.75 -5.56 -9.37
N THR A 229 1.69 -4.58 -10.26
CA THR A 229 2.76 -4.32 -11.25
C THR A 229 3.60 -3.12 -10.83
N ASN A 230 2.95 -2.00 -10.56
CA ASN A 230 3.63 -0.74 -10.27
C ASN A 230 2.78 0.14 -9.33
N PRO A 231 2.84 -0.14 -8.01
CA PRO A 231 2.10 0.65 -7.01
C PRO A 231 2.78 2.00 -6.75
N TRP A 232 2.02 3.11 -6.92
CA TRP A 232 2.51 4.50 -6.79
C TRP A 232 1.78 5.35 -5.75
N GLY A 233 0.64 4.88 -5.24
CA GLY A 233 -0.10 5.56 -4.19
C GLY A 233 -0.44 4.58 -3.06
N LEU A 234 -0.48 5.10 -1.84
CA LEU A 234 -0.89 4.38 -0.64
C LEU A 234 -1.50 5.38 0.34
N ASP A 235 -2.72 5.13 0.80
CA ASP A 235 -3.36 5.93 1.84
C ASP A 235 -4.40 5.10 2.63
N TRP A 236 -4.94 5.67 3.71
CA TRP A 236 -5.93 5.04 4.59
C TRP A 236 -7.21 5.86 4.67
N ASN A 237 -8.34 5.16 4.74
CA ASN A 237 -9.65 5.77 5.01
C ASN A 237 -9.85 6.08 6.51
N ASP A 238 -10.95 6.74 6.88
CA ASP A 238 -11.23 7.14 8.28
C ASP A 238 -11.36 5.93 9.23
N MET A 239 -11.62 4.71 8.70
CA MET A 239 -11.64 3.45 9.47
C MET A 239 -10.28 2.73 9.53
N GLY A 240 -9.25 3.30 8.93
CA GLY A 240 -7.88 2.76 8.90
C GLY A 240 -7.69 1.58 7.97
N GLU A 241 -8.51 1.47 6.94
CA GLU A 241 -8.38 0.48 5.88
C GLU A 241 -7.47 1.06 4.79
N MET A 242 -6.50 0.25 4.35
CA MET A 242 -5.38 0.70 3.51
C MET A 242 -5.70 0.48 2.04
N PHE A 243 -5.38 1.44 1.17
CA PHE A 243 -5.62 1.33 -0.27
C PHE A 243 -4.37 1.69 -1.05
N MET A 244 -4.04 0.89 -2.06
CA MET A 244 -2.94 1.18 -2.98
C MET A 244 -3.45 1.40 -4.40
N THR A 245 -2.91 2.40 -5.07
CA THR A 245 -3.15 2.62 -6.49
C THR A 245 -2.05 1.99 -7.32
N GLY A 246 -2.40 1.50 -8.51
CA GLY A 246 -1.46 0.85 -9.41
C GLY A 246 -1.71 1.17 -10.86
N ASN A 247 -0.87 0.56 -11.70
CA ASN A 247 -0.88 0.73 -13.15
C ASN A 247 -0.98 -0.63 -13.82
N VAL A 248 -1.34 -0.62 -15.11
CA VAL A 248 -1.31 -1.77 -16.04
C VAL A 248 -2.45 -2.76 -15.84
N ASN A 249 -2.51 -3.44 -14.70
CA ASN A 249 -3.44 -4.58 -14.48
C ASN A 249 -4.60 -4.27 -13.53
N GLY A 250 -4.98 -2.99 -13.46
CA GLY A 250 -5.94 -2.43 -12.52
C GLY A 250 -5.42 -1.11 -11.94
N HIS A 251 -6.29 -0.37 -11.26
CA HIS A 251 -5.94 0.95 -10.72
C HIS A 251 -6.04 1.05 -9.19
N LEU A 252 -6.76 0.14 -8.51
CA LEU A 252 -7.00 0.25 -7.07
C LEU A 252 -7.20 -1.11 -6.36
N TRP A 253 -6.59 -1.27 -5.18
CA TRP A 253 -6.72 -2.46 -4.32
C TRP A 253 -6.89 -2.07 -2.85
N HIS A 254 -7.78 -2.77 -2.13
CA HIS A 254 -7.86 -2.75 -0.67
C HIS A 254 -6.74 -3.64 -0.12
N VAL A 255 -5.74 -3.02 0.51
CA VAL A 255 -4.53 -3.70 0.99
C VAL A 255 -4.79 -4.39 2.33
N ILE A 256 -4.88 -5.73 2.27
CA ILE A 256 -4.98 -6.60 3.44
C ILE A 256 -3.60 -7.22 3.74
N PRO A 257 -3.07 -7.13 4.98
CA PRO A 257 -1.80 -7.76 5.33
C PRO A 257 -1.82 -9.29 5.06
N GLY A 258 -0.76 -9.81 4.45
CA GLY A 258 -0.65 -11.21 4.02
C GLY A 258 -1.31 -11.53 2.67
N ALA A 259 -1.95 -10.55 2.01
CA ALA A 259 -2.63 -10.77 0.75
C ALA A 259 -1.68 -10.87 -0.46
N TYR A 260 -2.17 -11.55 -1.50
CA TYR A 260 -1.54 -11.68 -2.81
C TYR A 260 -2.44 -11.10 -3.90
N TYR A 261 -1.89 -10.19 -4.71
CA TYR A 261 -2.58 -9.52 -5.83
C TYR A 261 -2.03 -9.95 -7.20
N PRO A 262 -2.85 -9.88 -8.27
CA PRO A 262 -2.41 -10.12 -9.64
C PRO A 262 -1.17 -9.33 -10.02
N ARG A 263 -0.30 -9.95 -10.81
CA ARG A 263 0.91 -9.34 -11.38
C ARG A 263 0.83 -9.42 -12.89
N MET A 264 1.53 -8.53 -13.60
CA MET A 264 1.58 -8.56 -15.06
C MET A 264 2.22 -9.85 -15.62
N HIS A 265 3.23 -10.41 -14.96
CA HIS A 265 3.88 -11.66 -15.37
C HIS A 265 4.55 -12.38 -14.19
N GLY A 266 4.70 -13.70 -14.33
CA GLY A 266 5.40 -14.59 -13.39
C GLY A 266 4.71 -14.78 -12.03
N GLN A 267 4.95 -15.93 -11.40
CA GLN A 267 4.35 -16.23 -10.09
C GLN A 267 5.02 -15.48 -8.92
N GLY A 268 6.25 -14.99 -9.10
CA GLY A 268 7.02 -14.38 -8.01
C GLY A 268 7.47 -15.44 -7.01
N SER A 269 7.80 -15.05 -5.79
CA SER A 269 8.30 -15.97 -4.73
C SER A 269 7.19 -16.76 -4.01
N ALA A 270 5.97 -16.82 -4.57
CA ALA A 270 4.81 -17.43 -3.92
C ALA A 270 4.24 -18.58 -4.75
N ALA A 271 4.76 -19.79 -4.53
CA ALA A 271 4.18 -21.01 -5.09
C ALA A 271 2.85 -21.32 -4.38
N HIS A 272 1.95 -22.02 -5.07
CA HIS A 272 0.69 -22.57 -4.51
C HIS A 272 -0.32 -21.57 -3.91
N VAL A 273 -0.11 -20.25 -4.04
CA VAL A 273 -1.17 -19.26 -3.73
C VAL A 273 -2.38 -19.39 -4.66
N TYR A 274 -2.22 -20.02 -5.82
CA TYR A 274 -3.25 -20.28 -6.83
C TYR A 274 -3.93 -18.99 -7.31
N GLU A 275 -5.10 -18.65 -6.80
CA GLU A 275 -5.80 -17.42 -7.14
C GLU A 275 -5.37 -16.22 -6.28
N ARG A 276 -5.50 -15.02 -6.85
CA ARG A 276 -5.09 -13.75 -6.25
C ARG A 276 -6.28 -12.82 -6.12
N ILE A 277 -6.30 -11.99 -5.06
CA ILE A 277 -7.38 -11.03 -4.82
C ILE A 277 -7.38 -10.01 -5.98
N PRO A 278 -8.47 -9.88 -6.75
CA PRO A 278 -8.52 -8.96 -7.88
C PRO A 278 -8.48 -7.49 -7.42
N MET A 279 -8.50 -6.56 -8.39
CA MET A 279 -8.68 -5.14 -8.06
C MET A 279 -10.00 -4.93 -7.32
N THR A 280 -10.04 -3.89 -6.48
CA THR A 280 -11.19 -3.58 -5.63
C THR A 280 -12.15 -2.58 -6.28
N ALA A 281 -11.89 -2.15 -7.51
CA ALA A 281 -12.77 -1.27 -8.28
C ALA A 281 -13.72 -2.07 -9.17
N ASP A 282 -14.94 -1.56 -9.36
CA ASP A 282 -15.97 -2.17 -10.21
C ASP A 282 -15.87 -1.77 -11.70
N HIS A 283 -14.90 -0.93 -12.05
CA HIS A 283 -14.73 -0.38 -13.38
C HIS A 283 -13.24 -0.24 -13.75
N LEU A 284 -13.02 0.15 -15.00
CA LEU A 284 -11.73 0.59 -15.51
C LEU A 284 -11.89 2.00 -16.06
N HIS A 285 -10.83 2.80 -15.98
CA HIS A 285 -10.80 4.14 -16.58
C HIS A 285 -10.52 4.14 -18.09
N HIS A 286 -10.60 2.97 -18.73
CA HIS A 286 -10.34 2.79 -20.16
C HIS A 286 -11.17 1.64 -20.73
N GLU A 287 -11.31 1.61 -22.06
CA GLU A 287 -11.93 0.46 -22.74
C GLU A 287 -10.93 -0.68 -22.96
N GLY A 288 -11.40 -1.89 -23.27
CA GLY A 288 -10.53 -2.99 -23.71
C GLY A 288 -9.43 -3.44 -22.74
N GLU A 289 -8.48 -4.20 -23.29
CA GLU A 289 -7.33 -4.74 -22.56
C GLU A 289 -6.15 -3.75 -22.62
N TRP A 290 -5.43 -3.56 -21.51
CA TRP A 290 -4.28 -2.64 -21.41
C TRP A 290 -3.18 -2.88 -22.47
N THR A 291 -3.16 -4.06 -23.09
CA THR A 291 -2.20 -4.42 -24.14
C THR A 291 -2.43 -3.69 -25.47
N ASP A 292 -3.61 -3.07 -25.69
CA ASP A 292 -3.90 -2.31 -26.91
C ASP A 292 -3.41 -0.85 -26.82
N ARG A 293 -2.09 -0.69 -26.91
CA ARG A 293 -1.37 0.60 -26.75
C ARG A 293 -1.85 1.75 -27.66
N ARG A 294 -2.63 1.50 -28.72
CA ARG A 294 -3.09 2.54 -29.65
C ARG A 294 -4.44 3.14 -29.27
N GLN A 295 -5.23 2.49 -28.41
CA GLN A 295 -6.58 2.95 -28.03
C GLN A 295 -6.61 3.88 -26.80
N PHE A 296 -5.51 3.96 -26.03
CA PHE A 296 -5.50 4.63 -24.72
C PHE A 296 -4.74 5.95 -24.68
N ARG A 297 -4.31 6.46 -25.85
CA ARG A 297 -3.46 7.65 -25.93
C ARG A 297 -4.29 8.86 -26.31
N ASP A 298 -4.00 9.95 -25.60
CA ASP A 298 -4.58 11.28 -25.76
C ASP A 298 -6.04 11.39 -25.32
N ASN A 299 -6.39 12.51 -24.70
CA ASN A 299 -7.76 12.98 -24.40
C ASN A 299 -8.64 13.17 -25.66
N ALA A 300 -8.35 12.46 -26.75
CA ALA A 300 -9.11 12.48 -27.97
C ALA A 300 -10.41 11.69 -27.73
N GLU A 301 -11.54 12.41 -27.83
CA GLU A 301 -12.91 11.95 -27.96
C GLU A 301 -13.11 10.41 -28.07
N GLY A 302 -13.88 9.82 -27.15
CA GLY A 302 -14.15 8.38 -27.20
C GLY A 302 -14.54 7.80 -25.84
N LEU A 303 -14.76 6.48 -25.80
CA LEU A 303 -15.21 5.77 -24.60
C LEU A 303 -14.16 5.83 -23.48
N THR A 304 -12.86 5.67 -23.77
CA THR A 304 -11.79 5.81 -22.77
C THR A 304 -11.82 7.16 -22.06
N ASN A 305 -12.06 8.25 -22.79
CA ASN A 305 -12.19 9.59 -22.19
C ASN A 305 -13.41 9.69 -21.26
N LEU A 306 -14.52 9.03 -21.60
CA LEU A 306 -15.74 8.97 -20.78
C LEU A 306 -15.56 8.10 -19.52
N LEU A 307 -14.72 7.05 -19.59
CA LEU A 307 -14.50 6.12 -18.49
C LEU A 307 -13.52 6.62 -17.44
N GLY A 308 -12.71 7.64 -17.73
CA GLY A 308 -11.77 8.23 -16.78
C GLY A 308 -10.36 8.45 -17.31
N GLY A 309 -10.10 8.12 -18.58
CA GLY A 309 -8.97 8.67 -19.33
C GLY A 309 -7.72 7.80 -19.44
N GLY A 310 -7.71 6.53 -19.05
CA GLY A 310 -6.60 5.62 -19.37
C GLY A 310 -6.21 4.68 -18.24
N HIS A 311 -5.02 4.09 -18.35
CA HIS A 311 -4.56 3.00 -17.47
C HIS A 311 -3.27 3.34 -16.69
N SER A 312 -2.81 4.59 -16.75
CA SER A 312 -1.64 5.06 -15.98
C SER A 312 -2.06 6.01 -14.86
N HIS A 313 -1.87 5.56 -13.64
CA HIS A 313 -2.24 6.25 -12.42
C HIS A 313 -1.05 6.48 -11.49
N CYS A 314 -1.03 7.63 -10.81
CA CYS A 314 -0.01 7.98 -9.84
C CYS A 314 -0.61 8.70 -8.63
N GLY A 315 0.00 8.50 -7.47
CA GLY A 315 -0.50 9.04 -6.21
C GLY A 315 -1.76 8.34 -5.70
N ALA A 316 -2.06 8.60 -4.43
CA ALA A 316 -3.33 8.28 -3.80
C ALA A 316 -3.52 9.25 -2.64
N MET A 317 -4.67 9.91 -2.60
CA MET A 317 -5.07 10.76 -1.50
C MET A 317 -6.50 10.41 -1.13
N ILE A 318 -6.72 9.83 0.04
CA ILE A 318 -8.06 9.74 0.62
C ILE A 318 -8.30 11.05 1.37
N TYR A 319 -9.24 11.86 0.87
CA TYR A 319 -9.39 13.22 1.37
C TYR A 319 -10.02 13.23 2.76
N LEU A 320 -9.22 13.52 3.78
CA LEU A 320 -9.65 13.67 5.17
C LEU A 320 -9.36 15.08 5.73
N GLY A 321 -9.19 16.07 4.84
CA GLY A 321 -9.19 17.49 5.19
C GLY A 321 -10.59 18.00 5.54
N ASP A 322 -10.68 19.26 5.95
CA ASP A 322 -11.92 19.90 6.40
C ASP A 322 -12.33 21.16 5.60
N ASN A 323 -11.67 21.42 4.46
CA ASN A 323 -12.03 22.50 3.53
C ASN A 323 -13.04 22.06 2.45
N TRP A 324 -12.83 20.90 1.83
CA TRP A 324 -13.68 20.45 0.73
C TRP A 324 -15.04 19.95 1.22
N PRO A 325 -16.09 20.00 0.37
CA PRO A 325 -17.42 19.51 0.71
C PRO A 325 -17.45 18.05 1.16
N GLU A 326 -18.36 17.73 2.10
CA GLU A 326 -18.51 16.39 2.71
C GLU A 326 -18.56 15.24 1.70
N LYS A 327 -19.14 15.46 0.50
CA LYS A 327 -19.24 14.44 -0.55
C LYS A 327 -17.89 13.92 -1.08
N TYR A 328 -16.80 14.64 -0.83
CA TYR A 328 -15.44 14.24 -1.20
C TYR A 328 -14.66 13.68 -0.01
N ARG A 329 -15.19 13.82 1.22
CA ARG A 329 -14.52 13.30 2.40
C ARG A 329 -14.55 11.77 2.36
N ASP A 330 -13.42 11.17 2.67
CA ASP A 330 -13.21 9.71 2.69
C ASP A 330 -13.38 9.04 1.30
N THR A 331 -13.29 9.82 0.22
CA THR A 331 -13.14 9.31 -1.16
C THR A 331 -11.68 9.41 -1.61
N LEU A 332 -11.28 8.57 -2.57
CA LEU A 332 -9.89 8.45 -3.01
C LEU A 332 -9.65 9.20 -4.32
N PHE A 333 -8.59 10.01 -4.35
CA PHE A 333 -8.15 10.75 -5.52
C PHE A 333 -6.82 10.22 -6.02
N LEU A 334 -6.69 10.08 -7.33
CA LEU A 334 -5.50 9.60 -8.02
C LEU A 334 -5.30 10.37 -9.32
N SER A 335 -4.04 10.70 -9.64
CA SER A 335 -3.73 11.28 -10.95
C SER A 335 -3.82 10.22 -12.02
N ASN A 336 -4.49 10.54 -13.12
CA ASN A 336 -4.46 9.76 -14.36
C ASN A 336 -3.62 10.51 -15.38
N THR A 337 -2.41 10.01 -15.57
CA THR A 337 -1.37 10.61 -16.41
C THR A 337 -1.73 10.52 -17.90
N HIS A 338 -2.49 9.49 -18.30
CA HIS A 338 -3.02 9.38 -19.67
C HIS A 338 -4.17 10.36 -19.89
N GLY A 339 -5.10 10.37 -18.94
CA GLY A 339 -6.34 11.13 -19.01
C GLY A 339 -6.17 12.61 -18.71
N ARG A 340 -4.96 13.01 -18.30
CA ARG A 340 -4.57 14.36 -17.91
C ARG A 340 -5.55 14.95 -16.90
N ARG A 341 -5.85 14.16 -15.86
CA ARG A 341 -6.92 14.45 -14.91
C ARG A 341 -6.64 13.86 -13.52
N ILE A 342 -7.47 14.24 -12.57
CA ILE A 342 -7.60 13.56 -11.27
C ILE A 342 -8.91 12.78 -11.27
N ASN A 343 -8.84 11.45 -11.15
CA ASN A 343 -10.02 10.61 -10.94
C ASN A 343 -10.44 10.65 -9.45
N ASN A 344 -11.69 10.30 -9.18
CA ASN A 344 -12.24 10.19 -7.83
C ASN A 344 -12.98 8.86 -7.67
N GLU A 345 -12.56 8.08 -6.68
CA GLU A 345 -13.04 6.75 -6.36
C GLU A 345 -13.86 6.78 -5.07
N ILE A 346 -15.12 6.33 -5.14
CA ILE A 346 -16.02 6.29 -3.99
C ILE A 346 -15.90 4.92 -3.32
N LEU A 347 -15.34 4.89 -2.11
CA LEU A 347 -15.10 3.66 -1.36
C LEU A 347 -16.38 3.22 -0.63
N GLN A 348 -16.90 2.04 -0.95
CA GLN A 348 -18.11 1.48 -0.35
C GLN A 348 -17.84 0.15 0.32
N ARG A 349 -18.36 -0.07 1.53
CA ARG A 349 -18.26 -1.38 2.21
C ARG A 349 -18.94 -2.46 1.38
N SER A 350 -18.25 -3.57 1.15
CA SER A 350 -18.78 -4.78 0.51
C SER A 350 -18.12 -6.00 1.11
N GLY A 351 -18.92 -6.96 1.58
CA GLY A 351 -18.42 -8.16 2.25
C GLY A 351 -17.46 -7.83 3.39
N SER A 352 -16.29 -8.47 3.38
CA SER A 352 -15.20 -8.27 4.34
C SER A 352 -14.34 -7.03 4.06
N GLY A 353 -14.55 -6.32 2.96
CA GLY A 353 -13.72 -5.17 2.58
C GLY A 353 -14.52 -4.06 1.91
N TYR A 354 -13.99 -3.54 0.79
CA TYR A 354 -14.56 -2.43 0.05
C TYR A 354 -14.65 -2.72 -1.44
N VAL A 355 -15.53 -2.00 -2.13
CA VAL A 355 -15.54 -1.82 -3.57
C VAL A 355 -15.46 -0.33 -3.86
N ALA A 356 -14.63 0.06 -4.83
CA ALA A 356 -14.57 1.42 -5.33
C ALA A 356 -15.47 1.58 -6.55
N THR A 357 -16.34 2.60 -6.54
CA THR A 357 -17.19 2.95 -7.67
C THR A 357 -16.74 4.27 -8.27
N HIS A 358 -16.85 4.41 -9.60
CA HIS A 358 -16.39 5.61 -10.31
C HIS A 358 -17.18 6.84 -9.86
N GLY A 359 -16.51 7.79 -9.23
CA GLY A 359 -17.03 9.13 -9.00
C GLY A 359 -16.86 10.03 -10.23
N ASN A 360 -17.39 11.24 -10.17
CA ASN A 360 -17.06 12.23 -11.20
C ASN A 360 -15.57 12.59 -11.13
N ASP A 361 -14.89 12.58 -12.28
CA ASP A 361 -13.52 13.09 -12.40
C ASP A 361 -13.43 14.49 -11.79
N PHE A 362 -12.41 14.70 -10.95
CA PHE A 362 -12.31 15.88 -10.09
C PHE A 362 -11.64 17.07 -10.78
N MET A 363 -10.64 16.84 -11.62
CA MET A 363 -9.92 17.92 -12.29
C MET A 363 -9.53 17.46 -13.68
N ILE A 364 -9.75 18.27 -14.72
CA ILE A 364 -9.21 18.05 -16.07
C ILE A 364 -8.21 19.16 -16.37
N ALA A 365 -6.96 18.81 -16.69
CA ALA A 365 -5.88 19.80 -16.84
C ALA A 365 -6.02 20.66 -18.10
N ASN A 366 -6.77 20.19 -19.11
CA ASN A 366 -7.01 20.87 -20.39
C ASN A 366 -5.74 21.28 -21.18
N HIS A 367 -4.61 20.61 -20.95
CA HIS A 367 -3.42 20.76 -21.76
C HIS A 367 -2.70 19.41 -21.94
N PRO A 368 -2.00 19.20 -23.07
CA PRO A 368 -1.43 17.89 -23.39
C PRO A 368 -0.23 17.49 -22.53
N TRP A 369 0.36 18.45 -21.84
CA TRP A 369 1.61 18.34 -21.10
C TRP A 369 1.49 17.90 -19.63
N TYR A 370 0.28 17.69 -19.11
CA TYR A 370 0.08 17.34 -17.71
C TYR A 370 0.59 15.93 -17.39
N LYS A 371 1.46 15.79 -16.39
CA LYS A 371 1.86 14.50 -15.77
C LYS A 371 1.72 14.59 -14.25
N GLY A 372 0.51 14.42 -13.76
CA GLY A 372 0.26 14.51 -12.31
C GLY A 372 0.87 13.35 -11.53
N VAL A 373 1.40 13.62 -10.35
CA VAL A 373 2.17 12.66 -9.55
C VAL A 373 1.63 12.51 -8.14
N THR A 374 1.67 13.58 -7.35
CA THR A 374 1.31 13.54 -5.93
C THR A 374 0.11 14.43 -5.63
N GLN A 375 -0.76 13.96 -4.73
CA GLN A 375 -1.86 14.72 -4.17
C GLN A 375 -1.78 14.58 -2.64
N ILE A 376 -1.83 15.69 -1.90
CA ILE A 376 -1.85 15.72 -0.42
C ILE A 376 -2.71 16.89 0.07
N TYR A 377 -3.24 16.84 1.29
CA TYR A 377 -3.96 17.98 1.90
C TYR A 377 -3.22 18.52 3.14
N GLY A 378 -3.35 19.83 3.36
CA GLY A 378 -2.60 20.55 4.39
C GLY A 378 -3.44 21.03 5.58
N PRO A 379 -2.82 21.81 6.49
CA PRO A 379 -3.45 22.29 7.74
C PRO A 379 -4.70 23.15 7.54
N ASP A 380 -4.80 23.83 6.40
CA ASP A 380 -5.95 24.63 5.99
C ASP A 380 -7.10 23.80 5.39
N GLY A 381 -6.87 22.50 5.21
CA GLY A 381 -7.78 21.55 4.57
C GLY A 381 -7.71 21.57 3.04
N GLY A 382 -7.02 22.52 2.42
CA GLY A 382 -6.82 22.57 0.97
C GLY A 382 -5.83 21.51 0.49
N ALA A 383 -5.94 21.09 -0.78
CA ALA A 383 -5.06 20.09 -1.35
C ALA A 383 -3.94 20.72 -2.20
N TYR A 384 -2.81 20.03 -2.28
CA TYR A 384 -1.70 20.30 -3.18
C TYR A 384 -1.67 19.19 -4.24
N LEU A 385 -1.58 19.58 -5.51
CA LEU A 385 -1.42 18.65 -6.64
C LEU A 385 -0.10 18.97 -7.34
N SER A 386 0.74 17.97 -7.60
CA SER A 386 1.96 18.18 -8.42
C SER A 386 1.82 17.58 -9.81
N ASP A 387 2.44 18.24 -10.77
CA ASP A 387 2.78 17.67 -12.07
C ASP A 387 4.19 18.05 -12.51
N TRP A 388 4.71 17.34 -13.50
CA TRP A 388 5.74 17.86 -14.38
C TRP A 388 5.31 17.67 -15.83
N THR A 389 6.06 18.23 -16.77
CA THR A 389 5.66 18.20 -18.17
C THR A 389 6.62 17.38 -19.01
N ASP A 390 6.09 16.43 -19.77
CA ASP A 390 6.77 15.67 -20.83
C ASP A 390 5.75 15.42 -21.95
N PHE A 391 6.15 15.50 -23.22
CA PHE A 391 5.23 15.25 -24.35
C PHE A 391 4.92 13.74 -24.52
N GLY A 392 5.75 12.87 -23.94
CA GLY A 392 5.61 11.42 -23.98
C GLY A 392 5.25 10.77 -22.64
N GLU A 393 4.92 9.50 -22.70
CA GLU A 393 4.56 8.63 -21.58
C GLU A 393 5.75 7.79 -21.07
N CYS A 394 5.55 7.02 -19.99
CA CYS A 394 6.51 6.15 -19.31
C CYS A 394 7.42 5.30 -20.23
N HIS A 395 6.96 4.93 -21.43
CA HIS A 395 7.71 4.15 -22.41
C HIS A 395 8.09 4.90 -23.68
N ASP A 396 7.65 6.14 -23.84
CA ASP A 396 8.02 6.98 -24.97
C ASP A 396 9.43 7.53 -24.75
N ASN A 397 10.23 7.49 -25.82
CA ASN A 397 11.60 8.01 -25.86
C ASN A 397 11.67 9.26 -26.74
N ASP A 398 10.68 10.14 -26.63
CA ASP A 398 10.54 11.39 -27.36
C ASP A 398 11.20 12.59 -26.67
N GLY A 399 11.99 12.32 -25.62
CA GLY A 399 12.71 13.30 -24.82
C GLY A 399 12.19 13.39 -23.37
N VAL A 400 12.80 14.32 -22.63
CA VAL A 400 12.45 14.71 -21.25
C VAL A 400 12.60 16.22 -21.14
N HIS A 401 11.60 16.89 -20.57
CA HIS A 401 11.63 18.32 -20.28
C HIS A 401 11.96 18.58 -18.80
N ARG A 402 13.25 18.42 -18.47
CA ARG A 402 13.81 18.44 -17.11
C ARG A 402 13.66 19.75 -16.35
N THR A 403 13.37 20.85 -17.03
CA THR A 403 13.19 22.17 -16.40
C THR A 403 11.76 22.46 -15.95
N SER A 404 10.81 21.56 -16.21
CA SER A 404 9.39 21.77 -15.86
C SER A 404 9.02 21.13 -14.53
N GLY A 405 8.08 21.72 -13.81
CA GLY A 405 7.54 21.17 -12.58
C GLY A 405 6.63 22.17 -11.90
N ARG A 406 5.47 21.73 -11.41
CA ARG A 406 4.49 22.63 -10.79
C ARG A 406 3.79 21.95 -9.64
N ILE A 407 3.35 22.80 -8.72
CA ILE A 407 2.53 22.48 -7.56
C ILE A 407 1.37 23.47 -7.57
N TYR A 408 0.16 22.94 -7.53
CA TYR A 408 -1.07 23.71 -7.50
C TYR A 408 -1.73 23.57 -6.13
N LYS A 409 -2.28 24.65 -5.60
CA LYS A 409 -3.13 24.65 -4.42
C LYS A 409 -4.59 24.61 -4.86
N VAL A 410 -5.38 23.70 -4.30
CA VAL A 410 -6.80 23.50 -4.63
C VAL A 410 -7.66 23.63 -3.38
N VAL A 411 -8.56 24.61 -3.39
CA VAL A 411 -9.46 24.94 -2.27
C VAL A 411 -10.91 25.02 -2.75
N TYR A 412 -11.84 24.83 -1.82
CA TYR A 412 -13.26 25.09 -2.00
C TYR A 412 -13.65 26.39 -1.31
N GLY A 413 -14.25 27.32 -2.06
CA GLY A 413 -14.51 28.68 -1.60
C GLY A 413 -13.21 29.48 -1.44
N ASP A 414 -13.13 30.30 -0.40
CA ASP A 414 -11.95 31.10 -0.10
C ASP A 414 -10.89 30.28 0.66
N ALA A 415 -9.61 30.57 0.42
CA ALA A 415 -8.51 29.95 1.15
C ALA A 415 -8.63 30.24 2.66
N ASN A 416 -8.52 29.18 3.47
CA ASN A 416 -8.53 29.31 4.92
C ASN A 416 -7.16 29.77 5.42
N ARG A 417 -7.09 31.01 5.91
CA ARG A 417 -5.88 31.56 6.51
C ARG A 417 -5.75 31.09 7.96
N SER A 418 -5.43 29.81 8.15
CA SER A 418 -5.26 29.20 9.48
C SER A 418 -4.11 29.82 10.27
N GLY A 419 -3.24 30.63 9.64
CA GLY A 419 -2.02 31.14 10.24
C GLY A 419 -0.93 30.07 10.31
N PRO A 420 0.29 30.43 10.75
CA PRO A 420 1.39 29.48 10.86
C PRO A 420 1.03 28.37 11.86
N VAL A 421 1.32 27.14 11.47
CA VAL A 421 1.17 25.95 12.31
C VAL A 421 2.56 25.49 12.74
N ASP A 422 2.68 25.00 13.96
CA ASP A 422 3.83 24.21 14.42
C ASP A 422 3.36 23.24 15.49
N LEU A 423 3.10 21.99 15.10
CA LEU A 423 2.63 20.96 16.02
C LEU A 423 3.75 20.47 16.95
N GLY A 424 5.02 20.60 16.55
CA GLY A 424 6.17 20.17 17.35
C GLY A 424 6.28 20.94 18.67
N MET A 425 5.81 22.19 18.69
CA MET A 425 5.76 23.06 19.86
C MET A 425 4.61 22.77 20.84
N GLY A 426 3.61 21.98 20.45
CA GLY A 426 2.45 21.67 21.28
C GLY A 426 2.77 20.78 22.49
N SER A 427 2.09 20.96 23.61
CA SER A 427 2.17 20.05 24.76
C SER A 427 1.65 18.65 24.42
N ASN A 428 2.02 17.64 25.21
CA ASN A 428 1.51 16.27 25.03
C ASN A 428 -0.02 16.22 25.04
N LEU A 429 -0.66 16.95 25.95
CA LEU A 429 -2.13 17.05 26.03
C LEU A 429 -2.74 17.69 24.78
N GLU A 430 -2.11 18.74 24.23
CA GLU A 430 -2.56 19.33 22.96
C GLU A 430 -2.45 18.31 21.82
N LEU A 431 -1.34 17.57 21.72
CA LEU A 431 -1.16 16.51 20.74
C LEU A 431 -2.21 15.39 20.89
N ALA A 432 -2.54 14.99 22.12
CA ALA A 432 -3.61 14.02 22.37
C ALA A 432 -4.98 14.55 21.91
N SER A 433 -5.26 15.83 22.16
CA SER A 433 -6.53 16.48 21.78
C SER A 433 -6.72 16.53 20.26
N TYR A 434 -5.65 16.64 19.47
CA TYR A 434 -5.72 16.63 18.02
C TYR A 434 -6.25 15.32 17.43
N GLN A 435 -6.31 14.21 18.19
CA GLN A 435 -6.99 13.00 17.69
C GLN A 435 -8.51 13.20 17.47
N LEU A 436 -9.10 14.25 18.05
CA LEU A 436 -10.47 14.69 17.77
C LEU A 436 -10.59 15.64 16.57
N HIS A 437 -9.47 16.12 16.02
CA HIS A 437 -9.48 17.12 14.95
C HIS A 437 -10.14 16.56 13.68
N ARG A 438 -10.86 17.41 12.95
CA ARG A 438 -11.57 17.00 11.74
C ARG A 438 -10.62 16.78 10.56
N ASN A 439 -9.68 17.70 10.35
CA ASN A 439 -8.58 17.55 9.40
C ASN A 439 -7.53 16.57 9.92
N ASP A 440 -7.30 15.50 9.16
CA ASP A 440 -6.40 14.41 9.55
C ASP A 440 -4.91 14.78 9.46
N TYR A 441 -4.55 15.93 8.86
CA TYR A 441 -3.20 16.50 8.98
C TYR A 441 -2.79 16.60 10.46
N TYR A 442 -3.62 17.24 11.30
CA TYR A 442 -3.35 17.38 12.72
C TYR A 442 -3.32 16.03 13.44
N VAL A 443 -4.22 15.12 13.09
CA VAL A 443 -4.36 13.80 13.71
C VAL A 443 -3.10 12.94 13.47
N ARG A 444 -2.68 12.82 12.21
CA ARG A 444 -1.54 11.99 11.80
C ARG A 444 -0.23 12.55 12.33
N HIS A 445 -0.02 13.86 12.23
CA HIS A 445 1.19 14.52 12.72
C HIS A 445 1.29 14.47 14.25
N ALA A 446 0.20 14.77 14.97
CA ALA A 446 0.22 14.69 16.43
C ALA A 446 0.46 13.27 16.94
N ARG A 447 -0.05 12.25 16.23
CA ARG A 447 0.22 10.84 16.55
C ARG A 447 1.70 10.51 16.40
N ARG A 448 2.31 10.90 15.27
CA ARG A 448 3.75 10.69 15.04
C ARG A 448 4.59 11.40 16.10
N LEU A 449 4.29 12.67 16.40
CA LEU A 449 5.01 13.44 17.42
C LEU A 449 4.93 12.80 18.82
N LEU A 450 3.77 12.24 19.22
CA LEU A 450 3.66 11.48 20.47
C LEU A 450 4.52 10.20 20.47
N GLN A 451 4.60 9.51 19.34
CA GLN A 451 5.49 8.35 19.17
C GLN A 451 6.98 8.75 19.25
N GLU A 452 7.37 9.84 18.58
CA GLU A 452 8.73 10.37 18.62
C GLU A 452 9.14 10.75 20.05
N ARG A 453 8.26 11.46 20.78
CA ARG A 453 8.49 11.81 22.19
C ARG A 453 8.64 10.58 23.07
N PHE A 454 7.78 9.57 22.87
CA PHE A 454 7.89 8.30 23.58
C PHE A 454 9.26 7.63 23.36
N HIS A 455 9.72 7.54 22.11
CA HIS A 455 11.01 6.93 21.79
C HIS A 455 12.22 7.80 22.17
N ALA A 456 12.04 9.12 22.31
CA ALA A 456 13.02 10.04 22.88
C ALA A 456 13.04 10.02 24.42
N GLU A 457 12.35 9.09 25.07
CA GLU A 457 12.24 8.95 26.53
C GLU A 457 11.63 10.19 27.23
N ILE A 458 10.83 10.97 26.50
CA ILE A 458 10.05 12.08 27.07
C ILE A 458 8.79 11.51 27.73
N ASP A 459 8.49 11.96 28.95
CA ASP A 459 7.26 11.57 29.65
C ASP A 459 6.02 12.11 28.92
N ILE A 460 5.14 11.19 28.52
CA ILE A 460 3.88 11.44 27.80
C ILE A 460 2.66 10.83 28.53
N GLU A 461 2.79 10.54 29.83
CA GLU A 461 1.74 9.86 30.58
C GLU A 461 0.46 10.69 30.72
N ASP A 462 0.56 12.01 30.66
CA ASP A 462 -0.59 12.93 30.61
C ASP A 462 -1.42 12.74 29.32
N ALA A 463 -0.77 12.69 28.15
CA ALA A 463 -1.41 12.38 26.88
C ALA A 463 -2.04 10.99 26.88
N ARG A 464 -1.32 9.96 27.36
CA ARG A 464 -1.86 8.59 27.42
C ARG A 464 -3.11 8.51 28.28
N ARG A 465 -3.10 9.16 29.45
CA ARG A 465 -4.27 9.21 30.34
C ARG A 465 -5.47 9.88 29.67
N GLU A 466 -5.23 10.95 28.93
CA GLU A 466 -6.29 11.66 28.22
C GLU A 466 -6.84 10.82 27.06
N LEU A 467 -5.98 10.18 26.27
CA LEU A 467 -6.39 9.25 25.21
C LEU A 467 -7.20 8.07 25.78
N PHE A 468 -6.80 7.51 26.93
CA PHE A 468 -7.59 6.49 27.62
C PHE A 468 -8.95 7.01 28.08
N ARG A 469 -9.00 8.21 28.68
CA ARG A 469 -10.26 8.84 29.10
C ARG A 469 -11.21 9.00 27.92
N MET A 470 -10.71 9.47 26.78
CA MET A 470 -11.51 9.64 25.55
C MET A 470 -12.00 8.29 25.02
N LEU A 471 -11.12 7.28 24.94
CA LEU A 471 -11.50 5.93 24.50
C LEU A 471 -12.55 5.29 25.43
N ASP A 472 -12.39 5.43 26.75
CA ASP A 472 -13.25 4.81 27.76
C ASP A 472 -14.61 5.49 27.91
N SER A 473 -14.74 6.75 27.47
CA SER A 473 -16.02 7.46 27.49
C SER A 473 -17.09 6.75 26.65
N GLY A 474 -16.68 6.13 25.54
CA GLY A 474 -17.60 5.57 24.53
C GLY A 474 -18.48 6.63 23.85
N GLU A 475 -18.22 7.93 24.07
CA GLU A 475 -19.05 9.03 23.56
C GLU A 475 -18.68 9.42 22.12
N HIS A 476 -17.52 8.96 21.64
CA HIS A 476 -16.98 9.32 20.33
C HIS A 476 -17.34 8.29 19.25
N ALA A 477 -17.48 8.76 18.01
CA ALA A 477 -17.65 7.90 16.85
C ALA A 477 -16.49 6.90 16.68
N VAL A 478 -16.76 5.77 16.02
CA VAL A 478 -15.84 4.64 15.89
C VAL A 478 -14.49 5.06 15.32
N ASP A 479 -14.48 5.88 14.28
CA ASP A 479 -13.24 6.35 13.65
C ASP A 479 -12.37 7.18 14.62
N ARG A 480 -12.98 7.93 15.55
CA ARG A 480 -12.25 8.67 16.59
C ARG A 480 -11.70 7.73 17.66
N GLN A 481 -12.48 6.72 18.05
CA GLN A 481 -11.99 5.67 18.96
C GLN A 481 -10.77 4.94 18.39
N LEU A 482 -10.78 4.65 17.08
CA LEU A 482 -9.65 4.06 16.38
C LEU A 482 -8.41 4.99 16.41
N ARG A 483 -8.59 6.30 16.19
CA ARG A 483 -7.49 7.28 16.32
C ARG A 483 -6.84 7.28 17.70
N PHE A 484 -7.64 7.21 18.77
CA PHE A 484 -7.10 7.09 20.14
C PHE A 484 -6.33 5.77 20.33
N MET A 485 -6.89 4.67 19.83
CA MET A 485 -6.26 3.36 19.89
C MET A 485 -4.93 3.33 19.17
N TRP A 486 -4.85 3.88 17.95
CA TRP A 486 -3.61 3.97 17.19
C TRP A 486 -2.57 4.87 17.86
N ALA A 487 -2.99 6.02 18.39
CA ALA A 487 -2.09 6.92 19.11
C ALA A 487 -1.56 6.32 20.41
N LEU A 488 -2.39 5.60 21.15
CA LEU A 488 -1.94 4.82 22.28
C LEU A 488 -0.98 3.70 21.84
N HIS A 489 -1.19 3.06 20.69
CA HIS A 489 -0.36 1.94 20.25
C HIS A 489 1.05 2.40 19.88
N SER A 490 1.14 3.38 18.98
CA SER A 490 2.41 3.92 18.51
C SER A 490 3.21 4.59 19.62
N SER A 491 2.54 5.07 20.67
CA SER A 491 3.17 5.68 21.84
C SER A 491 3.35 4.71 23.01
N GLY A 492 3.29 3.39 22.81
CA GLY A 492 3.57 2.38 23.85
C GLY A 492 2.55 2.27 24.99
N GLY A 493 1.35 2.82 24.78
CA GLY A 493 0.25 2.87 25.74
C GLY A 493 -0.75 1.71 25.68
N VAL A 494 -1.00 1.08 24.52
CA VAL A 494 -1.99 -0.03 24.48
C VAL A 494 -1.38 -1.32 25.00
N GLY A 495 -1.57 -1.59 26.29
CA GLY A 495 -1.16 -2.85 26.92
C GLY A 495 -2.10 -4.03 26.61
N GLU A 496 -1.60 -5.25 26.84
CA GLU A 496 -2.30 -6.54 26.68
C GLU A 496 -3.75 -6.53 27.19
N LYS A 497 -3.96 -6.05 28.43
CA LYS A 497 -5.29 -6.01 29.08
C LYS A 497 -6.28 -5.18 28.28
N ARG A 498 -5.84 -4.06 27.69
CA ARG A 498 -6.70 -3.15 26.94
C ARG A 498 -7.06 -3.75 25.59
N LEU A 499 -6.08 -4.25 24.83
CA LEU A 499 -6.35 -4.95 23.56
C LEU A 499 -7.34 -6.11 23.77
N THR A 500 -7.16 -6.87 24.85
CA THR A 500 -8.06 -7.97 25.21
C THR A 500 -9.50 -7.50 25.49
N ALA A 501 -9.67 -6.32 26.09
CA ALA A 501 -10.99 -5.74 26.35
C ALA A 501 -11.67 -5.29 25.05
N LEU A 502 -10.91 -4.68 24.13
CA LEU A 502 -11.39 -4.19 22.83
C LEU A 502 -11.87 -5.30 21.90
N LEU A 503 -11.43 -6.55 22.08
CA LEU A 503 -12.00 -7.71 21.39
C LEU A 503 -13.50 -7.93 21.66
N ASN A 504 -14.07 -7.35 22.72
CA ASN A 504 -15.51 -7.40 23.01
C ASN A 504 -16.26 -6.14 22.54
N HIS A 505 -15.60 -5.21 21.86
CA HIS A 505 -16.24 -3.97 21.44
C HIS A 505 -17.43 -4.25 20.53
N SER A 506 -18.48 -3.42 20.56
CA SER A 506 -19.69 -3.64 19.75
C SER A 506 -19.44 -3.46 18.25
N ASP A 507 -18.54 -2.54 17.91
CA ASP A 507 -18.15 -2.26 16.52
C ASP A 507 -17.07 -3.21 16.00
N GLU A 508 -17.24 -3.70 14.78
CA GLU A 508 -16.34 -4.65 14.13
C GLU A 508 -14.97 -4.07 13.74
N HIS A 509 -14.86 -2.77 13.45
CA HIS A 509 -13.59 -2.15 13.10
C HIS A 509 -12.67 -2.10 14.32
N VAL A 510 -13.21 -1.78 15.50
CA VAL A 510 -12.43 -1.80 16.75
C VAL A 510 -11.94 -3.20 17.08
N ARG A 511 -12.80 -4.22 16.92
CA ARG A 511 -12.39 -5.63 17.12
C ARG A 511 -11.32 -6.05 16.11
N SER A 512 -11.50 -5.70 14.84
CA SER A 512 -10.56 -6.01 13.75
C SER A 512 -9.18 -5.37 13.99
N TRP A 513 -9.15 -4.10 14.38
CA TRP A 513 -7.91 -3.43 14.75
C TRP A 513 -7.27 -4.02 16.01
N ALA A 514 -8.06 -4.43 17.00
CA ALA A 514 -7.51 -5.10 18.18
C ALA A 514 -6.80 -6.40 17.80
N ILE A 515 -7.38 -7.19 16.88
CA ILE A 515 -6.74 -8.41 16.35
C ILE A 515 -5.42 -8.08 15.65
N ARG A 516 -5.40 -7.06 14.77
CA ARG A 516 -4.20 -6.64 14.04
C ARG A 516 -3.07 -6.23 14.99
N LEU A 517 -3.37 -5.38 15.98
CA LEU A 517 -2.38 -4.89 16.95
C LEU A 517 -1.89 -6.01 17.89
N ILE A 518 -2.78 -6.90 18.34
CA ILE A 518 -2.39 -8.10 19.09
C ILE A 518 -1.45 -8.98 18.28
N GLY A 519 -1.68 -9.05 16.97
CA GLY A 519 -0.87 -9.80 16.02
C GLY A 519 0.58 -9.34 15.91
N GLU A 520 0.86 -8.06 16.13
CA GLU A 520 2.19 -7.50 15.89
C GLU A 520 3.28 -8.16 16.74
N ASP A 521 2.98 -8.43 18.02
CA ASP A 521 3.90 -9.09 18.95
C ASP A 521 4.05 -10.61 18.69
N GLY A 522 3.16 -11.21 17.88
CA GLY A 522 3.12 -12.65 17.61
C GLY A 522 2.77 -13.56 18.81
N TYR A 523 2.64 -13.00 20.02
CA TYR A 523 2.33 -13.74 21.23
C TYR A 523 0.91 -13.46 21.73
N LEU A 524 0.09 -14.52 21.80
CA LEU A 524 -1.24 -14.46 22.40
C LEU A 524 -1.24 -14.98 23.82
N THR A 525 -1.84 -14.23 24.74
CA THR A 525 -2.29 -14.82 25.99
C THR A 525 -3.42 -15.80 25.76
N LYS A 526 -3.60 -16.74 26.70
CA LYS A 526 -4.73 -17.70 26.67
C LYS A 526 -6.09 -17.01 26.58
N ASN A 527 -6.23 -15.81 27.14
CA ASN A 527 -7.49 -15.07 27.11
C ASN A 527 -7.73 -14.39 25.76
N GLN A 528 -6.72 -13.75 25.17
CA GLN A 528 -6.80 -13.17 23.83
C GLN A 528 -7.10 -14.27 22.80
N PHE A 529 -6.36 -15.38 22.86
CA PHE A 529 -6.56 -16.50 21.94
C PHE A 529 -7.99 -17.05 22.01
N ARG A 530 -8.54 -17.28 23.22
CA ARG A 530 -9.92 -17.73 23.37
C ARG A 530 -10.91 -16.78 22.70
N LYS A 531 -10.76 -15.47 22.93
CA LYS A 531 -11.64 -14.45 22.34
C LYS A 531 -11.53 -14.37 20.82
N ILE A 532 -10.31 -14.42 20.28
CA ILE A 532 -10.06 -14.42 18.84
C ILE A 532 -10.66 -15.68 18.20
N SER A 533 -10.50 -16.84 18.84
CA SER A 533 -11.13 -18.09 18.40
C SER A 533 -12.66 -18.02 18.44
N ASP A 534 -13.24 -17.42 19.49
CA ASP A 534 -14.70 -17.24 19.57
C ASP A 534 -15.22 -16.30 18.47
N LEU A 535 -14.49 -15.22 18.16
CA LEU A 535 -14.80 -14.30 17.05
C LEU A 535 -14.66 -14.97 15.67
N ALA A 536 -13.71 -15.89 15.52
CA ALA A 536 -13.59 -16.70 14.31
C ALA A 536 -14.79 -17.66 14.15
N ARG A 537 -15.23 -18.25 15.27
CA ARG A 537 -16.32 -19.24 15.36
C ARG A 537 -17.73 -18.63 15.29
N ASP A 538 -17.94 -17.39 15.67
CA ASP A 538 -19.29 -16.80 15.64
C ASP A 538 -19.72 -16.37 14.22
N GLY A 539 -18.73 -16.03 13.37
CA GLY A 539 -18.92 -15.57 12.01
C GLY A 539 -19.86 -14.38 11.85
N VAL A 540 -20.05 -13.57 12.88
CA VAL A 540 -20.95 -12.40 12.83
C VAL A 540 -20.38 -11.33 11.90
N SER A 541 -19.07 -11.08 11.97
CA SER A 541 -18.39 -10.08 11.16
C SER A 541 -17.39 -10.72 10.20
N ARG A 542 -17.61 -10.48 8.89
CA ARG A 542 -16.69 -10.91 7.84
C ARG A 542 -15.37 -10.15 7.89
N LEU A 543 -15.39 -8.87 8.29
CA LEU A 543 -14.20 -8.04 8.48
C LEU A 543 -13.33 -8.59 9.63
N VAL A 544 -13.95 -8.95 10.75
CA VAL A 544 -13.23 -9.56 11.87
C VAL A 544 -12.59 -10.87 11.44
N ARG A 545 -13.32 -11.76 10.76
CA ARG A 545 -12.76 -13.02 10.25
C ARG A 545 -11.64 -12.81 9.23
N LEU A 546 -11.75 -11.80 8.37
CA LEU A 546 -10.69 -11.41 7.44
C LEU A 546 -9.39 -11.11 8.19
N TYR A 547 -9.48 -10.31 9.26
CA TYR A 547 -8.31 -9.95 10.04
C TYR A 547 -7.84 -11.05 11.01
N VAL A 548 -8.69 -12.00 11.41
CA VAL A 548 -8.24 -13.26 12.02
C VAL A 548 -7.41 -14.06 11.01
N ALA A 549 -7.89 -14.26 9.78
CA ALA A 549 -7.15 -14.98 8.75
C ALA A 549 -5.82 -14.29 8.38
N SER A 550 -5.85 -12.96 8.22
CA SER A 550 -4.65 -12.13 7.96
C SER A 550 -3.59 -12.25 9.04
N THR A 551 -4.01 -12.32 10.32
CA THR A 551 -3.09 -12.34 11.46
C THR A 551 -2.64 -13.75 11.85
N LEU A 552 -3.41 -14.79 11.47
CA LEU A 552 -3.16 -16.19 11.82
C LEU A 552 -1.70 -16.62 11.66
N PRO A 553 -0.98 -16.32 10.54
CA PRO A 553 0.40 -16.75 10.35
C PRO A 553 1.40 -16.26 11.42
N ARG A 554 1.02 -15.25 12.23
CA ARG A 554 1.86 -14.70 13.30
C ARG A 554 1.81 -15.51 14.60
N PHE A 555 0.87 -16.44 14.75
CA PHE A 555 0.66 -17.21 15.99
C PHE A 555 1.41 -18.54 15.98
N SER A 556 1.43 -19.25 17.12
CA SER A 556 2.04 -20.59 17.16
C SER A 556 1.25 -21.58 16.32
N GLU A 557 1.92 -22.59 15.74
CA GLU A 557 1.28 -23.57 14.85
C GLU A 557 0.04 -24.25 15.48
N ASP A 558 0.10 -24.60 16.77
CA ASP A 558 -1.06 -25.15 17.50
C ASP A 558 -2.27 -24.20 17.50
N GLN A 559 -2.03 -22.90 17.70
CA GLN A 559 -3.06 -21.87 17.65
C GLN A 559 -3.58 -21.67 16.23
N GLN A 560 -2.68 -21.70 15.24
CA GLN A 560 -3.02 -21.60 13.83
C GLN A 560 -3.98 -22.71 13.40
N TRP A 561 -3.73 -23.96 13.80
CA TRP A 561 -4.62 -25.07 13.46
C TRP A 561 -6.01 -24.95 14.08
N VAL A 562 -6.12 -24.49 15.33
CA VAL A 562 -7.44 -24.25 15.95
C VAL A 562 -8.17 -23.15 15.19
N LEU A 563 -7.52 -22.03 14.88
CA LEU A 563 -8.14 -20.95 14.12
C LEU A 563 -8.50 -21.38 12.69
N ALA A 564 -7.70 -22.25 12.07
CA ALA A 564 -7.99 -22.84 10.78
C ALA A 564 -9.31 -23.63 10.80
N GLU A 565 -9.53 -24.46 11.82
CA GLU A 565 -10.78 -25.22 12.02
C GLU A 565 -11.99 -24.28 12.18
N GLU A 566 -11.84 -23.17 12.91
CA GLU A 566 -12.91 -22.17 13.04
C GLU A 566 -13.16 -21.40 11.71
N LEU A 567 -12.09 -21.02 11.00
CA LEU A 567 -12.17 -20.20 9.80
C LEU A 567 -12.79 -20.93 8.60
N VAL A 568 -12.69 -22.26 8.51
CA VAL A 568 -13.30 -23.01 7.38
C VAL A 568 -14.81 -23.25 7.55
N THR A 569 -15.34 -23.03 8.76
CA THR A 569 -16.74 -23.26 9.11
C THR A 569 -17.71 -22.36 8.32
N ASP A 570 -18.88 -22.90 7.97
CA ASP A 570 -19.95 -22.20 7.26
C ASP A 570 -20.75 -21.26 8.16
N PHE A 571 -21.08 -20.09 7.61
CA PHE A 571 -21.96 -19.10 8.24
C PHE A 571 -23.03 -18.59 7.26
N GLY A 572 -23.22 -19.25 6.12
CA GLY A 572 -24.24 -18.90 5.13
C GLY A 572 -23.91 -17.63 4.34
N TYR A 573 -22.63 -17.30 4.19
CA TYR A 573 -22.24 -16.16 3.34
C TYR A 573 -22.51 -16.48 1.88
N VAL A 574 -23.28 -15.62 1.20
CA VAL A 574 -23.59 -15.80 -0.22
C VAL A 574 -22.32 -15.71 -1.09
N SER A 575 -21.46 -14.74 -0.78
CA SER A 575 -20.15 -14.53 -1.42
C SER A 575 -19.35 -13.50 -0.60
N ASP A 576 -18.03 -13.49 -0.77
CA ASP A 576 -17.12 -12.48 -0.22
C ASP A 576 -15.89 -12.30 -1.13
N GLN A 577 -15.49 -11.06 -1.41
CA GLN A 577 -14.43 -10.81 -2.38
C GLN A 577 -13.00 -11.08 -1.88
N ASN A 578 -12.78 -11.15 -0.56
CA ASN A 578 -11.44 -11.29 0.02
C ASN A 578 -11.29 -12.51 0.91
N LEU A 579 -12.32 -12.83 1.69
CA LEU A 579 -12.21 -13.80 2.79
C LEU A 579 -11.79 -15.21 2.33
N PRO A 580 -12.33 -15.79 1.23
CA PRO A 580 -11.89 -17.10 0.75
C PRO A 580 -10.39 -17.13 0.40
N TYR A 581 -9.88 -16.07 -0.22
CA TYR A 581 -8.46 -15.93 -0.54
C TYR A 581 -7.61 -15.84 0.72
N MET A 582 -7.99 -14.98 1.67
CA MET A 582 -7.24 -14.81 2.91
C MET A 582 -7.25 -16.05 3.79
N ILE A 583 -8.37 -16.79 3.84
CA ILE A 583 -8.41 -18.10 4.49
C ILE A 583 -7.42 -19.05 3.80
N TRP A 584 -7.45 -19.14 2.46
CA TRP A 584 -6.50 -19.99 1.74
C TRP A 584 -5.04 -19.62 2.03
N TYR A 585 -4.68 -18.33 1.98
CA TYR A 585 -3.31 -17.88 2.26
C TYR A 585 -2.87 -18.21 3.69
N ALA A 586 -3.78 -18.10 4.65
CA ALA A 586 -3.53 -18.49 6.05
C ALA A 586 -3.33 -20.01 6.20
N LEU A 587 -4.07 -20.82 5.45
CA LEU A 587 -3.98 -22.29 5.50
C LEU A 587 -2.79 -22.86 4.74
N LEU A 588 -2.29 -22.17 3.71
CA LEU A 588 -1.26 -22.70 2.82
C LEU A 588 -0.04 -23.30 3.56
N PRO A 589 0.60 -22.60 4.52
CA PRO A 589 1.72 -23.17 5.28
C PRO A 589 1.33 -24.36 6.18
N LEU A 590 0.08 -24.40 6.66
CA LEU A 590 -0.44 -25.51 7.47
C LEU A 590 -0.66 -26.77 6.62
N VAL A 591 -1.23 -26.61 5.43
CA VAL A 591 -1.44 -27.72 4.50
C VAL A 591 -0.11 -28.31 4.04
N GLU A 592 0.90 -27.46 3.79
CA GLU A 592 2.26 -27.89 3.44
C GLU A 592 2.94 -28.64 4.59
N SER A 593 2.84 -28.13 5.82
CA SER A 593 3.50 -28.75 6.98
C SER A 593 2.86 -30.05 7.45
N ASN A 594 1.53 -30.19 7.34
CA ASN A 594 0.82 -31.40 7.76
C ASN A 594 -0.42 -31.70 6.88
N PRO A 595 -0.22 -32.24 5.66
CA PRO A 595 -1.32 -32.55 4.74
C PRO A 595 -2.29 -33.60 5.31
N ALA A 596 -1.79 -34.51 6.16
CA ALA A 596 -2.61 -35.53 6.81
C ALA A 596 -3.64 -34.95 7.80
N ARG A 597 -3.29 -33.87 8.51
CA ARG A 597 -4.20 -33.11 9.38
C ARG A 597 -5.12 -32.21 8.57
N ALA A 598 -4.62 -31.58 7.52
CA ALA A 598 -5.39 -30.72 6.63
C ALA A 598 -6.61 -31.42 6.00
N LEU A 599 -6.53 -32.74 5.76
CA LEU A 599 -7.69 -33.55 5.34
C LEU A 599 -8.91 -33.39 6.26
N GLY A 600 -8.67 -33.24 7.58
CA GLY A 600 -9.74 -33.03 8.56
C GLY A 600 -10.53 -31.73 8.34
N LEU A 601 -9.88 -30.70 7.78
CA LEU A 601 -10.54 -29.42 7.49
C LEU A 601 -11.62 -29.56 6.42
N LEU A 602 -11.47 -30.49 5.46
CA LEU A 602 -12.41 -30.68 4.36
C LEU A 602 -13.83 -31.01 4.85
N SER A 603 -13.95 -31.72 5.97
CA SER A 603 -15.25 -32.11 6.52
C SER A 603 -16.15 -30.92 6.91
N ASN A 604 -15.54 -29.81 7.33
CA ASN A 604 -16.22 -28.59 7.76
C ASN A 604 -16.02 -27.41 6.78
N CYS A 605 -15.24 -27.60 5.71
CA CYS A 605 -14.91 -26.55 4.77
C CYS A 605 -16.07 -26.29 3.81
N SER A 606 -16.73 -25.16 4.03
CA SER A 606 -17.93 -24.77 3.29
C SER A 606 -17.63 -23.97 2.02
N ASP A 607 -16.54 -23.19 2.02
CA ASP A 607 -16.15 -22.43 0.86
C ASP A 607 -15.52 -23.35 -0.21
N SER A 608 -16.15 -23.42 -1.37
CA SER A 608 -15.72 -24.33 -2.44
C SER A 608 -14.33 -24.00 -3.01
N GLN A 609 -13.90 -22.74 -2.98
CA GLN A 609 -12.56 -22.34 -3.44
C GLN A 609 -11.52 -22.77 -2.42
N VAL A 610 -11.75 -22.52 -1.13
CA VAL A 610 -10.87 -22.98 -0.04
C VAL A 610 -10.78 -24.50 -0.04
N TYR A 611 -11.91 -25.22 -0.16
CA TYR A 611 -11.95 -26.68 -0.27
C TYR A 611 -11.10 -27.17 -1.44
N LYS A 612 -11.32 -26.60 -2.65
CA LYS A 612 -10.53 -26.92 -3.85
C LYS A 612 -9.05 -26.73 -3.61
N ASN A 613 -8.64 -25.62 -3.00
CA ASN A 613 -7.24 -25.27 -2.83
C ASN A 613 -6.54 -26.17 -1.79
N ILE A 614 -7.21 -26.54 -0.69
CA ILE A 614 -6.71 -27.57 0.24
C ILE A 614 -6.48 -28.89 -0.52
N VAL A 615 -7.47 -29.36 -1.27
CA VAL A 615 -7.34 -30.60 -2.05
C VAL A 615 -6.21 -30.50 -3.08
N ARG A 616 -6.14 -29.39 -3.81
CA ARG A 616 -5.12 -29.15 -4.84
C ARG A 616 -3.72 -29.20 -4.24
N ARG A 617 -3.49 -28.57 -3.08
CA ARG A 617 -2.18 -28.59 -2.43
C ARG A 617 -1.81 -29.99 -1.96
N ILE A 618 -2.71 -30.71 -1.30
CA ILE A 618 -2.46 -32.09 -0.87
C ILE A 618 -2.20 -33.02 -2.07
N ALA A 619 -2.96 -32.86 -3.16
CA ALA A 619 -2.78 -33.63 -4.38
C ALA A 619 -1.52 -33.24 -5.18
N SER A 620 -0.95 -32.05 -4.95
CA SER A 620 0.30 -31.63 -5.60
C SER A 620 1.50 -32.45 -5.11
N ASP A 621 1.39 -33.04 -3.91
CA ASP A 621 2.42 -33.88 -3.28
C ASP A 621 2.12 -35.39 -3.46
N PHE A 622 1.46 -35.76 -4.56
CA PHE A 622 0.96 -37.13 -4.80
C PHE A 622 2.06 -38.21 -4.75
N ASP A 623 3.29 -37.86 -5.08
CA ASP A 623 4.46 -38.74 -5.12
C ASP A 623 5.25 -38.76 -3.80
N LEU A 624 5.05 -37.77 -2.92
CA LEU A 624 5.71 -37.70 -1.62
C LEU A 624 5.06 -38.62 -0.58
N ASN A 625 3.76 -38.90 -0.71
CA ASN A 625 3.03 -39.80 0.19
C ASN A 625 1.84 -40.47 -0.50
N ALA A 626 2.01 -41.76 -0.83
CA ALA A 626 1.02 -42.57 -1.55
C ALA A 626 -0.32 -42.73 -0.80
N ASP A 627 -0.38 -42.49 0.50
CA ASP A 627 -1.62 -42.60 1.29
C ASP A 627 -2.53 -41.37 1.18
N LEU A 628 -2.00 -40.21 0.74
CA LEU A 628 -2.77 -38.96 0.72
C LEU A 628 -3.87 -38.97 -0.35
N MET A 629 -3.55 -39.43 -1.55
CA MET A 629 -4.49 -39.45 -2.66
C MET A 629 -5.71 -40.36 -2.40
N PRO A 630 -5.55 -41.61 -1.93
CA PRO A 630 -6.70 -42.43 -1.55
C PRO A 630 -7.55 -41.83 -0.43
N ARG A 631 -6.92 -41.12 0.52
CA ARG A 631 -7.65 -40.41 1.59
C ARG A 631 -8.44 -39.23 1.04
N LEU A 632 -7.87 -38.43 0.14
CA LEU A 632 -8.58 -37.36 -0.57
C LEU A 632 -9.83 -37.89 -1.28
N VAL A 633 -9.68 -38.98 -2.05
CA VAL A 633 -10.79 -39.63 -2.75
C VAL A 633 -11.90 -40.03 -1.78
N LYS A 634 -11.53 -40.59 -0.62
CA LYS A 634 -12.48 -40.97 0.43
C LYS A 634 -13.20 -39.75 1.03
N GLU A 635 -12.48 -38.67 1.34
CA GLU A 635 -13.08 -37.46 1.91
C GLU A 635 -14.01 -36.74 0.91
N ILE A 636 -13.64 -36.70 -0.37
CA ILE A 636 -14.50 -36.15 -1.43
C ILE A 636 -15.77 -37.00 -1.58
N THR A 637 -15.64 -38.32 -1.54
CA THR A 637 -16.79 -39.23 -1.59
C THR A 637 -17.70 -39.03 -0.38
N ALA A 638 -17.14 -38.95 0.83
CA ALA A 638 -17.90 -38.68 2.04
C ALA A 638 -18.60 -37.31 2.01
N THR A 639 -17.97 -36.31 1.40
CA THR A 639 -18.56 -34.99 1.16
C THR A 639 -19.76 -35.07 0.21
N LEU A 640 -19.65 -35.87 -0.85
CA LEU A 640 -20.78 -36.14 -1.74
C LEU A 640 -21.93 -36.87 -1.03
N ASP A 641 -21.62 -37.84 -0.16
CA ASP A 641 -22.60 -38.61 0.61
C ASP A 641 -23.39 -37.75 1.60
N ARG A 642 -22.78 -36.68 2.13
CA ARG A 642 -23.46 -35.66 2.96
C ARG A 642 -24.40 -34.75 2.17
N GLY A 643 -24.31 -34.76 0.84
CA GLY A 643 -25.10 -33.90 -0.06
C GLY A 643 -24.37 -32.64 -0.53
N ASP A 644 -23.11 -32.45 -0.15
CA ASP A 644 -22.30 -31.26 -0.43
C ASP A 644 -21.69 -31.32 -1.84
N ARG A 645 -22.57 -31.36 -2.86
CA ARG A 645 -22.19 -31.61 -4.26
C ARG A 645 -21.22 -30.54 -4.81
N LEU A 646 -21.36 -29.30 -4.37
CA LEU A 646 -20.50 -28.20 -4.83
C LEU A 646 -19.05 -28.43 -4.38
N GLN A 647 -18.86 -28.76 -3.10
CA GLN A 647 -17.57 -29.04 -2.48
C GLN A 647 -16.95 -30.32 -3.05
N ALA A 648 -17.76 -31.38 -3.24
CA ALA A 648 -17.28 -32.61 -3.86
C ALA A 648 -16.74 -32.38 -5.29
N ARG A 649 -17.47 -31.61 -6.12
CA ARG A 649 -17.01 -31.21 -7.47
C ARG A 649 -15.76 -30.34 -7.40
N ALA A 650 -15.71 -29.39 -6.46
CA ALA A 650 -14.53 -28.57 -6.23
C ALA A 650 -13.32 -29.41 -5.81
N GLY A 651 -13.51 -30.44 -5.00
CA GLY A 651 -12.46 -31.40 -4.62
C GLY A 651 -11.88 -32.13 -5.83
N VAL A 652 -12.72 -32.73 -6.68
CA VAL A 652 -12.21 -33.41 -7.89
C VAL A 652 -11.52 -32.42 -8.83
N LYS A 653 -12.04 -31.19 -8.95
CA LYS A 653 -11.37 -30.12 -9.70
C LYS A 653 -10.01 -29.77 -9.10
N GLY A 654 -9.86 -29.77 -7.78
CA GLY A 654 -8.59 -29.56 -7.10
C GLY A 654 -7.55 -30.64 -7.47
N ILE A 655 -7.96 -31.91 -7.51
CA ILE A 655 -7.11 -33.01 -8.00
C ILE A 655 -6.73 -32.78 -9.46
N ALA A 656 -7.70 -32.42 -10.31
CA ALA A 656 -7.46 -32.16 -11.73
C ALA A 656 -6.47 -31.02 -11.96
N GLU A 657 -6.60 -29.91 -11.22
CA GLU A 657 -5.69 -28.77 -11.29
C GLU A 657 -4.29 -29.08 -10.72
N ALA A 658 -4.18 -29.98 -9.74
CA ALA A 658 -2.90 -30.42 -9.19
C ALA A 658 -2.10 -31.28 -10.16
N LEU A 659 -2.79 -32.19 -10.86
CA LEU A 659 -2.16 -33.15 -11.77
C LEU A 659 -2.12 -32.65 -13.23
N ASN A 660 -2.55 -31.41 -13.49
CA ASN A 660 -2.62 -30.86 -14.83
C ASN A 660 -1.25 -30.88 -15.52
N GLY A 661 -1.20 -31.43 -16.73
CA GLY A 661 0.02 -31.57 -17.53
C GLY A 661 0.83 -32.85 -17.26
N LEU A 662 0.54 -33.58 -16.18
CA LEU A 662 1.19 -34.86 -15.87
C LEU A 662 0.58 -36.01 -16.66
N LYS A 663 1.35 -37.08 -16.86
CA LYS A 663 0.97 -38.28 -17.63
C LYS A 663 1.59 -39.54 -17.03
N GLY A 664 0.89 -40.67 -17.12
CA GLY A 664 1.40 -41.97 -16.69
C GLY A 664 1.46 -42.17 -15.18
N ILE A 665 0.70 -41.39 -14.42
CA ILE A 665 0.63 -41.51 -12.96
C ILE A 665 -0.23 -42.74 -12.61
N GLU A 666 0.12 -43.47 -11.55
CA GLU A 666 -0.76 -44.53 -11.05
C GLU A 666 -2.04 -43.93 -10.44
N ALA A 667 -3.21 -44.38 -10.90
CA ALA A 667 -4.46 -43.99 -10.29
C ALA A 667 -4.50 -44.44 -8.81
N PRO A 668 -5.05 -43.63 -7.89
CA PRO A 668 -5.29 -44.07 -6.52
C PRO A 668 -6.13 -45.35 -6.50
N ALA A 669 -5.83 -46.29 -5.60
CA ALA A 669 -6.48 -47.61 -5.57
C ALA A 669 -8.02 -47.58 -5.47
N ASN A 670 -8.58 -46.47 -4.98
CA ASN A 670 -10.01 -46.23 -4.83
C ASN A 670 -10.58 -45.18 -5.80
N TRP A 671 -9.86 -44.82 -6.88
CA TRP A 671 -10.26 -43.79 -7.85
C TRP A 671 -11.65 -44.02 -8.46
N GLU A 672 -12.06 -45.28 -8.61
CA GLU A 672 -13.38 -45.67 -9.11
C GLU A 672 -14.55 -45.08 -8.34
N LEU A 673 -14.35 -44.70 -7.06
CA LEU A 673 -15.37 -44.00 -6.28
C LEU A 673 -15.77 -42.64 -6.91
N LEU A 674 -14.84 -41.98 -7.59
CA LEU A 674 -15.08 -40.71 -8.30
C LEU A 674 -15.36 -40.94 -9.78
N ALA A 675 -14.59 -41.81 -10.46
CA ALA A 675 -14.74 -42.10 -11.88
C ALA A 675 -16.12 -42.69 -12.21
N SER A 676 -16.66 -43.53 -11.33
CA SER A 676 -17.99 -44.13 -11.48
C SER A 676 -19.06 -43.43 -10.63
N SER A 677 -18.80 -42.21 -10.15
CA SER A 677 -19.73 -41.46 -9.29
C SER A 677 -21.09 -41.25 -9.95
N LEU A 678 -22.18 -41.31 -9.16
CA LEU A 678 -23.52 -41.01 -9.63
C LEU A 678 -23.72 -39.50 -9.93
N ASP A 679 -22.97 -38.62 -9.27
CA ASP A 679 -23.01 -37.19 -9.58
C ASP A 679 -22.31 -36.93 -10.92
N ALA A 680 -23.08 -36.43 -11.90
CA ALA A 680 -22.58 -36.23 -13.26
C ALA A 680 -21.42 -35.22 -13.33
N GLY A 681 -21.37 -34.23 -12.42
CA GLY A 681 -20.30 -33.24 -12.39
C GLY A 681 -19.00 -33.83 -11.88
N VAL A 682 -19.06 -34.60 -10.78
CA VAL A 682 -17.91 -35.35 -10.25
C VAL A 682 -17.36 -36.31 -11.30
N ARG A 683 -18.23 -37.11 -11.93
CA ARG A 683 -17.85 -38.07 -12.97
C ARG A 683 -17.22 -37.39 -14.19
N ALA A 684 -17.78 -36.25 -14.63
CA ALA A 684 -17.26 -35.53 -15.79
C ALA A 684 -15.83 -35.02 -15.54
N ILE A 685 -15.56 -34.43 -14.38
CA ILE A 685 -14.21 -33.95 -14.03
C ILE A 685 -13.25 -35.13 -13.84
N ALA A 686 -13.70 -36.23 -13.21
CA ALA A 686 -12.87 -37.42 -13.04
C ALA A 686 -12.44 -38.05 -14.38
N ALA A 687 -13.31 -38.01 -15.39
CA ALA A 687 -13.00 -38.50 -16.73
C ALA A 687 -11.86 -37.69 -17.42
N GLU A 688 -11.68 -36.41 -17.08
CA GLU A 688 -10.56 -35.60 -17.62
C GLU A 688 -9.19 -36.14 -17.17
N LEU A 689 -9.14 -36.81 -16.02
CA LEU A 689 -7.94 -37.39 -15.43
C LEU A 689 -7.59 -38.79 -15.96
N GLU A 690 -8.46 -39.44 -16.75
CA GLU A 690 -8.15 -40.75 -17.33
C GLU A 690 -6.83 -40.74 -18.13
N LYS A 691 -6.57 -39.64 -18.85
CA LYS A 691 -5.33 -39.46 -19.61
C LYS A 691 -4.09 -39.27 -18.72
N VAL A 692 -4.28 -38.70 -17.54
CA VAL A 692 -3.21 -38.54 -16.55
C VAL A 692 -2.83 -39.91 -15.99
N PHE A 693 -3.83 -40.77 -15.78
CA PHE A 693 -3.64 -42.11 -15.21
C PHE A 693 -3.34 -43.22 -16.23
N ASP A 694 -3.28 -42.90 -17.52
CA ASP A 694 -2.90 -43.84 -18.56
C ASP A 694 -1.40 -44.17 -18.50
N GLN A 695 -1.07 -45.26 -17.79
CA GLN A 695 0.30 -45.74 -17.63
C GLN A 695 0.95 -46.22 -18.94
N SER A 696 0.22 -46.30 -20.05
CA SER A 696 0.81 -46.57 -21.37
C SER A 696 1.55 -45.35 -21.94
N VAL A 697 1.36 -44.17 -21.36
CA VAL A 697 2.01 -42.91 -21.75
C VAL A 697 2.87 -42.41 -20.59
N GLN A 698 4.17 -42.23 -20.80
CA GLN A 698 5.10 -41.72 -19.79
C GLN A 698 5.48 -40.27 -20.09
N MET A 699 5.77 -39.50 -19.04
CA MET A 699 6.37 -38.17 -19.17
C MET A 699 7.71 -38.23 -19.89
N THR A 700 7.87 -37.48 -20.97
CA THR A 700 9.17 -37.27 -21.62
C THR A 700 9.93 -36.11 -20.96
N GLU A 701 11.24 -36.00 -21.20
CA GLU A 701 12.04 -34.83 -20.77
C GLU A 701 11.42 -33.50 -21.26
N ARG A 702 10.87 -33.49 -22.48
CA ARG A 702 10.18 -32.32 -23.05
C ARG A 702 8.88 -32.00 -22.30
N ASP A 703 8.12 -33.01 -21.87
CA ASP A 703 6.93 -32.79 -21.05
C ASP A 703 7.29 -32.15 -19.71
N TRP A 704 8.37 -32.62 -19.06
CA TRP A 704 8.87 -32.04 -17.80
C TRP A 704 9.32 -30.59 -17.96
N LEU A 705 10.08 -30.30 -19.01
CA LEU A 705 10.50 -28.93 -19.32
C LEU A 705 9.29 -28.02 -19.58
N SER A 706 8.31 -28.49 -20.34
CA SER A 706 7.08 -27.73 -20.59
C SER A 706 6.27 -27.51 -19.32
N LEU A 707 6.26 -28.46 -18.39
CA LEU A 707 5.58 -28.32 -17.11
C LEU A 707 6.24 -27.25 -16.23
N LEU A 708 7.58 -27.24 -16.17
CA LEU A 708 8.36 -26.24 -15.45
C LEU A 708 8.16 -24.83 -16.03
N GLU A 709 8.17 -24.70 -17.36
CA GLU A 709 7.89 -23.42 -18.06
C GLU A 709 6.47 -22.90 -17.81
N ASN A 710 5.49 -23.79 -17.65
CA ASN A 710 4.10 -23.40 -17.35
C ASN A 710 3.86 -23.06 -15.86
N GLN A 711 4.78 -23.44 -14.95
CA GLN A 711 4.68 -23.17 -13.51
C GLN A 711 5.50 -21.95 -13.06
N SER A 712 6.48 -21.49 -13.85
CA SER A 712 7.25 -20.25 -13.65
C SER A 712 6.51 -19.01 -14.16
#